data_AF-A0A1Q3GHW0-F1
#
_entry.id   AF-A0A1Q3GHW0-F1
#
_cell.length_a   1.000
_cell.length_b   1.000
_cell.length_c   1.000
_cell.angle_alpha   90.00
_cell.angle_beta   90.00
_cell.angle_gamma   90.00
#
_symmetry.space_group_name_H-M   'P 1'
#
loop_
_entity.id
_entity.type
_entity.pdbx_description
1 polymer ?
#
loop_
_entity_poly.entity_id
_entity_poly.type
_entity_poly.pdbx_seq_one_letter_code
_entity_poly.pdbx_strand_id
1 'polypeptide(L)'
;MHSIQHRFLQAIVVFLCWGAYQVTYAQIDRSNRPQYAVSNISEDLLDGADVVLREDENHLNILNKGAGVFTTSYAITILNESGDRYANYELGYDKLRKINYMRARVFDKNGKYVRTLKKRDIKDYSAADGYSLYSDNRVKYVKMSHNEYPYTILFEYRKTYNGLLFYPSWVPQSSKRMAVEKSEFTIVTPQNLPFRYKEINLEKASKPSGNTGRQTWKIKNLPTFRTEPYTNKNPYSMLLLAPSNFSIKGYTGNMKSWKDFGLWQNKLNAGRQQISPATIQKLKSLTSGLSTTEEKVKKVYEYLQQNTRYVSIQLGIGGWQTFSAEVVDDKGYGDCKALSNYTHSMLKALGIRSHYTLVKAGRREAPIRADFPSNQFNHVILCVPSQKDTVWLECTSQRESFGYLGSFTGDRDVLLITEDGGKVVHTPVYNQSVNTLNRTAQITIDAEGNAKASIQTTYQAIQAETIARLVNSKPDRQKKWLYNNLDIPNFEIEKFRLGLQKGKLPQATETLSLNIRRLASKSGKRLFLKPNLLNRFSGVPKRSKKRKNDIFVPARAAYTDVDSISFKIPEKYHAEYKPAPIQINSDFGSYEMEVIMDAGKMTYIRKMVVKAGTFPKEKYNEMVQFYKKVAKADKEMVVLVSGT
;
A
#
# COMPACT_ATOMS: atom_id res chain seq x y z
N MET A 1 48.93 -3.01 50.35
CA MET A 1 47.94 -4.13 50.34
C MET A 1 46.50 -3.62 50.44
N HIS A 2 46.05 -2.73 49.55
CA HIS A 2 44.68 -2.20 49.58
C HIS A 2 44.03 -2.00 48.18
N SER A 3 44.64 -2.49 47.09
CA SER A 3 44.10 -2.30 45.72
C SER A 3 43.66 -3.58 45.00
N ILE A 4 43.64 -4.74 45.68
CA ILE A 4 43.25 -6.03 45.07
C ILE A 4 41.86 -6.49 45.53
N GLN A 5 41.32 -5.96 46.64
CA GLN A 5 40.01 -6.36 47.16
C GLN A 5 38.81 -5.66 46.49
N HIS A 6 39.00 -4.52 45.81
CA HIS A 6 37.89 -3.77 45.22
C HIS A 6 37.44 -4.26 43.84
N ARG A 7 38.29 -5.02 43.12
CA ARG A 7 37.96 -5.60 41.80
C ARG A 7 37.29 -6.97 41.88
N PHE A 8 37.33 -7.64 43.04
CA PHE A 8 36.65 -8.91 43.26
C PHE A 8 35.19 -8.75 43.71
N LEU A 9 34.83 -7.63 44.35
CA LEU A 9 33.46 -7.37 44.81
C LEU A 9 32.50 -6.91 43.70
N GLN A 10 32.99 -6.25 42.64
CA GLN A 10 32.14 -5.82 41.51
C GLN A 10 31.86 -6.94 40.49
N ALA A 11 32.65 -8.01 40.47
CA ALA A 11 32.40 -9.19 39.63
C ALA A 11 31.33 -10.12 40.22
N ILE A 12 31.17 -10.14 41.55
CA ILE A 12 30.23 -11.02 42.26
C ILE A 12 28.81 -10.41 42.35
N VAL A 13 28.66 -9.08 42.34
CA VAL A 13 27.34 -8.43 42.33
C VAL A 13 26.68 -8.39 40.94
N VAL A 14 27.46 -8.54 39.85
CA VAL A 14 26.90 -8.65 38.48
C VAL A 14 26.53 -10.09 38.13
N PHE A 15 27.10 -11.10 38.80
CA PHE A 15 26.70 -12.51 38.63
C PHE A 15 25.54 -12.94 39.54
N LEU A 16 25.33 -12.27 40.69
CA LEU A 16 24.21 -12.58 41.60
C LEU A 16 22.85 -11.96 41.20
N CYS A 17 22.81 -11.01 40.26
CA CYS A 17 21.57 -10.53 39.63
C CYS A 17 21.22 -11.22 38.30
N TRP A 18 22.04 -12.16 37.84
CA TRP A 18 21.78 -12.99 36.66
C TRP A 18 21.42 -14.45 37.02
N GLY A 19 21.74 -14.89 38.23
CA GLY A 19 21.39 -16.22 38.76
C GLY A 19 19.99 -16.37 39.37
N ALA A 20 19.29 -15.27 39.70
CA ALA A 20 17.97 -15.32 40.36
C ALA A 20 16.75 -15.32 39.40
N TYR A 21 16.96 -15.45 38.08
CA TYR A 21 15.89 -15.59 37.09
C TYR A 21 16.00 -16.88 36.24
N GLN A 22 16.75 -17.88 36.73
CA GLN A 22 16.91 -19.17 36.06
C GLN A 22 16.61 -20.42 36.91
N VAL A 23 16.11 -20.30 38.14
CA VAL A 23 15.63 -21.47 38.90
C VAL A 23 14.30 -21.17 39.59
N THR A 24 13.24 -21.15 38.78
CA THR A 24 11.89 -21.63 39.17
C THR A 24 11.27 -22.33 37.95
N TYR A 25 12.01 -23.29 37.40
CA TYR A 25 11.52 -24.27 36.42
C TYR A 25 11.81 -25.69 36.94
N ALA A 26 11.48 -25.92 38.20
CA ALA A 26 11.42 -27.25 38.82
C ALA A 26 10.69 -27.14 40.16
N GLN A 27 9.37 -26.91 40.10
CA GLN A 27 8.37 -27.30 41.11
C GLN A 27 7.01 -26.83 40.57
N ILE A 28 6.55 -27.55 39.55
CA ILE A 28 5.14 -27.52 39.14
C ILE A 28 4.44 -28.50 40.09
N ASP A 29 3.98 -27.98 41.22
CA ASP A 29 2.77 -28.51 41.85
C ASP A 29 1.76 -27.36 41.96
N ARG A 30 1.18 -27.02 40.81
CA ARG A 30 -0.09 -26.30 40.71
C ARG A 30 -1.08 -27.25 40.06
N SER A 31 -1.63 -28.15 40.85
CA SER A 31 -2.97 -28.74 40.70
C SER A 31 -3.65 -28.49 39.34
N ASN A 32 -3.43 -29.39 38.37
CA ASN A 32 -4.34 -29.84 37.29
C ASN A 32 -5.42 -28.89 36.71
N ARG A 33 -5.22 -27.56 36.66
CA ARG A 33 -6.07 -26.67 35.87
C ARG A 33 -5.53 -26.62 34.45
N PRO A 34 -6.28 -27.08 33.44
CA PRO A 34 -5.82 -26.99 32.08
C PRO A 34 -5.56 -25.53 31.66
N GLN A 35 -4.33 -25.26 31.23
CA GLN A 35 -3.94 -23.92 30.77
C GLN A 35 -4.61 -23.64 29.41
N TYR A 36 -5.29 -22.50 29.29
CA TYR A 36 -6.00 -22.08 28.07
C TYR A 36 -7.17 -22.97 27.61
N ALA A 37 -7.83 -23.71 28.50
CA ALA A 37 -9.09 -24.37 28.15
C ALA A 37 -10.06 -23.37 27.48
N VAL A 38 -10.68 -23.80 26.38
CA VAL A 38 -11.54 -22.93 25.57
C VAL A 38 -12.82 -22.57 26.32
N SER A 39 -13.27 -23.43 27.24
CA SER A 39 -14.36 -23.14 28.16
C SER A 39 -14.12 -21.93 29.08
N ASN A 40 -12.88 -21.45 29.19
CA ASN A 40 -12.54 -20.24 29.95
C ASN A 40 -12.66 -18.95 29.11
N ILE A 41 -12.95 -19.04 27.80
CA ILE A 41 -13.18 -17.87 26.95
C ILE A 41 -14.62 -17.37 27.17
N SER A 42 -14.78 -16.08 27.43
CA SER A 42 -16.12 -15.46 27.53
C SER A 42 -16.88 -15.57 26.20
N GLU A 43 -18.18 -15.87 26.25
CA GLU A 43 -19.04 -16.01 25.07
C GLU A 43 -19.00 -14.78 24.14
N ASP A 44 -18.94 -13.56 24.71
CA ASP A 44 -18.85 -12.31 23.95
C ASP A 44 -17.61 -12.21 23.05
N LEU A 45 -16.53 -12.94 23.38
CA LEU A 45 -15.29 -12.97 22.59
C LEU A 45 -15.30 -14.08 21.52
N LEU A 46 -16.26 -14.99 21.59
CA LEU A 46 -16.48 -16.01 20.56
C LEU A 46 -17.36 -15.48 19.42
N ASP A 47 -18.22 -14.48 19.68
CA ASP A 47 -19.12 -13.94 18.66
C ASP A 47 -18.35 -13.35 17.46
N GLY A 48 -18.55 -13.98 16.31
CA GLY A 48 -17.91 -13.61 15.05
C GLY A 48 -16.38 -13.71 15.06
N ALA A 49 -15.78 -14.39 16.03
CA ALA A 49 -14.34 -14.62 16.09
C ALA A 49 -13.96 -15.89 15.32
N ASP A 50 -12.88 -15.81 14.55
CA ASP A 50 -12.18 -17.00 14.01
C ASP A 50 -10.97 -17.35 14.89
N VAL A 51 -10.57 -16.41 15.75
CA VAL A 51 -9.38 -16.48 16.60
C VAL A 51 -9.54 -15.58 17.82
N VAL A 52 -9.02 -16.01 18.98
CA VAL A 52 -9.00 -15.23 20.23
C VAL A 52 -7.56 -15.10 20.72
N LEU A 53 -7.07 -13.86 20.87
CA LEU A 53 -5.83 -13.56 21.57
C LEU A 53 -6.10 -13.63 23.09
N ARG A 54 -5.66 -14.72 23.72
CA ARG A 54 -5.91 -15.03 25.14
C ARG A 54 -5.07 -14.15 26.05
N GLU A 55 -3.79 -14.05 25.73
CA GLU A 55 -2.83 -13.20 26.41
C GLU A 55 -1.78 -12.74 25.40
N ASP A 56 -1.26 -11.53 25.61
CA ASP A 56 -0.20 -10.94 24.81
C ASP A 56 0.58 -9.97 25.67
N GLU A 57 1.83 -10.31 25.98
CA GLU A 57 2.71 -9.55 26.86
C GLU A 57 3.94 -9.13 26.08
N ASN A 58 4.09 -7.82 25.86
CA ASN A 58 5.17 -7.25 25.06
C ASN A 58 6.08 -6.37 25.93
N HIS A 59 7.38 -6.59 25.87
CA HIS A 59 8.37 -5.83 26.64
C HIS A 59 9.46 -5.30 25.72
N LEU A 60 9.51 -3.98 25.57
CA LEU A 60 10.58 -3.26 24.87
C LEU A 60 11.51 -2.59 25.89
N ASN A 61 12.73 -3.11 26.06
CA ASN A 61 13.75 -2.51 26.89
C ASN A 61 14.77 -1.75 26.03
N ILE A 62 14.77 -0.43 26.11
CA ILE A 62 15.75 0.43 25.45
C ILE A 62 16.98 0.51 26.35
N LEU A 63 18.15 0.14 25.83
CA LEU A 63 19.40 0.13 26.60
C LEU A 63 20.15 1.45 26.45
N ASN A 64 20.19 1.98 25.23
CA ASN A 64 20.76 3.27 24.88
C ASN A 64 20.19 3.72 23.52
N LYS A 65 20.68 4.85 22.97
CA LYS A 65 20.21 5.40 21.69
C LYS A 65 20.30 4.43 20.49
N GLY A 66 21.17 3.42 20.53
CA GLY A 66 21.41 2.50 19.41
C GLY A 66 21.10 1.03 19.70
N ALA A 67 20.72 0.67 20.92
CA ALA A 67 20.51 -0.73 21.30
C ALA A 67 19.26 -0.94 22.15
N GLY A 68 18.54 -2.02 21.87
CA GLY A 68 17.35 -2.40 22.62
C GLY A 68 17.05 -3.89 22.53
N VAL A 69 16.15 -4.36 23.38
CA VAL A 69 15.70 -5.75 23.43
C VAL A 69 14.17 -5.75 23.43
N PHE A 70 13.58 -6.58 22.57
CA PHE A 70 12.15 -6.84 22.59
C PHE A 70 11.88 -8.30 22.94
N THR A 71 11.03 -8.53 23.91
CA THR A 71 10.57 -9.86 24.32
C THR A 71 9.05 -9.87 24.29
N THR A 72 8.47 -10.93 23.75
CA THR A 72 7.01 -11.12 23.75
C THR A 72 6.65 -12.57 24.03
N SER A 73 5.50 -12.73 24.68
CA SER A 73 4.80 -14.00 24.92
C SER A 73 3.33 -13.78 24.63
N TYR A 74 2.73 -14.57 23.75
CA TYR A 74 1.30 -14.47 23.48
C TYR A 74 0.67 -15.82 23.17
N ALA A 75 -0.55 -16.03 23.65
CA ALA A 75 -1.34 -17.22 23.40
C ALA A 75 -2.55 -16.91 22.53
N ILE A 76 -2.70 -17.66 21.45
CA ILE A 76 -3.78 -17.51 20.48
C ILE A 76 -4.58 -18.80 20.39
N THR A 77 -5.88 -18.73 20.65
CA THR A 77 -6.81 -19.84 20.38
C THR A 77 -7.37 -19.69 18.97
N ILE A 78 -7.16 -20.69 18.12
CA ILE A 78 -7.73 -20.79 16.78
C ILE A 78 -9.04 -21.58 16.89
N LEU A 79 -10.16 -20.94 16.52
CA LEU A 79 -11.49 -21.47 16.76
C LEU A 79 -12.00 -22.37 15.64
N ASN A 80 -11.57 -22.13 14.40
CA ASN A 80 -12.02 -22.82 13.20
C ASN A 80 -11.00 -22.66 12.06
N GLU A 81 -11.26 -23.33 10.94
CA GLU A 81 -10.42 -23.32 9.73
C GLU A 81 -10.13 -21.91 9.19
N SER A 82 -11.07 -20.96 9.29
CA SER A 82 -10.84 -19.58 8.83
C SER A 82 -9.76 -18.85 9.64
N GLY A 83 -9.46 -19.34 10.85
CA GLY A 83 -8.39 -18.86 11.72
C GLY A 83 -7.01 -19.46 11.44
N ASP A 84 -6.88 -20.45 10.54
CA ASP A 84 -5.63 -21.21 10.35
C ASP A 84 -4.41 -20.38 9.99
N ARG A 85 -4.63 -19.26 9.31
CA ARG A 85 -3.53 -18.35 8.95
C ARG A 85 -2.75 -17.89 10.20
N TYR A 86 -3.38 -17.82 11.38
CA TYR A 86 -2.74 -17.43 12.64
C TYR A 86 -1.88 -18.54 13.26
N ALA A 87 -1.88 -19.75 12.71
CA ALA A 87 -0.93 -20.80 13.09
C ALA A 87 0.45 -20.60 12.43
N ASN A 88 0.57 -19.67 11.49
CA ASN A 88 1.82 -19.35 10.80
C ASN A 88 2.51 -18.17 11.48
N TYR A 89 3.77 -18.35 11.85
CA TYR A 89 4.58 -17.33 12.50
C TYR A 89 5.79 -16.99 11.64
N GLU A 90 5.93 -15.70 11.35
CA GLU A 90 7.01 -15.15 10.54
C GLU A 90 7.78 -14.10 11.33
N LEU A 91 9.04 -14.39 11.64
CA LEU A 91 9.93 -13.47 12.34
C LEU A 91 11.05 -13.00 11.42
N GLY A 92 10.92 -11.75 10.93
CA GLY A 92 11.98 -11.07 10.19
C GLY A 92 13.19 -10.72 11.06
N TYR A 93 14.38 -10.86 10.49
CA TYR A 93 15.67 -10.53 11.09
C TYR A 93 16.69 -10.13 10.00
N ASP A 94 17.76 -9.44 10.38
CA ASP A 94 18.80 -8.93 9.47
C ASP A 94 20.08 -8.61 10.28
N LYS A 95 21.04 -7.88 9.69
CA LYS A 95 22.27 -7.46 10.40
C LYS A 95 22.05 -6.43 11.53
N LEU A 96 20.86 -5.87 11.66
CA LEU A 96 20.45 -4.90 12.69
C LEU A 96 19.51 -5.52 13.74
N ARG A 97 18.89 -6.66 13.43
CA ARG A 97 17.87 -7.32 14.24
C ARG A 97 18.21 -8.79 14.35
N LYS A 98 18.54 -9.27 15.55
CA LYS A 98 18.84 -10.68 15.81
C LYS A 98 17.68 -11.32 16.55
N ILE A 99 17.22 -12.49 16.10
CA ILE A 99 16.32 -13.37 16.89
C ILE A 99 17.19 -14.18 17.86
N ASN A 100 17.03 -13.94 19.16
CA ASN A 100 17.78 -14.67 20.19
C ASN A 100 17.18 -16.05 20.45
N TYR A 101 15.86 -16.13 20.55
CA TYR A 101 15.12 -17.39 20.64
C TYR A 101 13.71 -17.22 20.07
N MET A 102 13.10 -18.34 19.69
CA MET A 102 11.67 -18.48 19.43
C MET A 102 11.21 -19.85 19.96
N ARG A 103 10.07 -19.89 20.63
CA ARG A 103 9.48 -21.08 21.23
C ARG A 103 7.98 -21.07 20.94
N ALA A 104 7.39 -22.25 20.82
CA ALA A 104 5.94 -22.36 20.69
C ALA A 104 5.44 -23.65 21.35
N ARG A 105 4.26 -23.61 21.95
CA ARG A 105 3.56 -24.76 22.54
C ARG A 105 2.14 -24.80 22.04
N VAL A 106 1.63 -25.99 21.74
CA VAL A 106 0.26 -26.24 21.30
C VAL A 106 -0.50 -26.94 22.42
N PHE A 107 -1.72 -26.49 22.66
CA PHE A 107 -2.67 -27.05 23.61
C PHE A 107 -3.98 -27.37 22.89
N ASP A 108 -4.63 -28.47 23.27
CA ASP A 108 -5.93 -28.86 22.71
C ASP A 108 -7.09 -27.97 23.24
N LYS A 109 -8.32 -28.27 22.82
CA LYS A 109 -9.53 -27.53 23.25
C LYS A 109 -9.72 -27.49 24.77
N ASN A 110 -9.27 -28.55 25.44
CA ASN A 110 -9.39 -28.71 26.88
C ASN A 110 -8.22 -28.08 27.61
N GLY A 111 -7.24 -27.46 26.92
CA GLY A 111 -6.05 -26.85 27.52
C GLY A 111 -4.95 -27.86 27.89
N LYS A 112 -5.01 -29.09 27.37
CA LYS A 112 -3.97 -30.09 27.59
C LYS A 112 -2.84 -29.88 26.59
N TYR A 113 -1.60 -29.99 27.06
CA TYR A 113 -0.41 -29.92 26.22
C TYR A 113 -0.42 -30.99 25.12
N VAL A 114 -0.14 -30.58 23.89
CA VAL A 114 -0.05 -31.46 22.71
C VAL A 114 1.41 -31.61 22.26
N ARG A 115 2.08 -30.49 21.96
CA ARG A 115 3.47 -30.49 21.44
C ARG A 115 4.16 -29.14 21.59
N THR A 116 5.48 -29.15 21.43
CA THR A 116 6.32 -27.95 21.37
C THR A 116 7.01 -27.81 20.01
N LEU A 117 7.42 -26.60 19.66
CA LEU A 117 8.23 -26.30 18.49
C LEU A 117 9.62 -26.93 18.63
N LYS A 118 10.03 -27.73 17.65
CA LYS A 118 11.39 -28.25 17.54
C LYS A 118 12.21 -27.37 16.59
N LYS A 119 13.52 -27.24 16.87
CA LYS A 119 14.43 -26.42 16.05
C LYS A 119 14.40 -26.80 14.55
N ARG A 120 14.25 -28.09 14.25
CA ARG A 120 14.17 -28.63 12.87
C ARG A 120 12.92 -28.19 12.10
N ASP A 121 11.87 -27.76 12.79
CA ASP A 121 10.61 -27.32 12.17
C ASP A 121 10.66 -25.82 11.81
N ILE A 122 11.70 -25.10 12.25
CA ILE A 122 11.92 -23.69 11.93
C ILE A 122 12.59 -23.61 10.57
N LYS A 123 11.85 -23.11 9.59
CA LYS A 123 12.36 -22.86 8.26
C LYS A 123 12.98 -21.47 8.20
N ASP A 124 14.08 -21.34 7.47
CA ASP A 124 14.82 -20.07 7.36
C ASP A 124 14.95 -19.68 5.89
N TYR A 125 14.31 -18.58 5.53
CA TYR A 125 14.19 -18.11 4.15
C TYR A 125 14.83 -16.73 3.99
N SER A 126 15.36 -16.48 2.80
CA SER A 126 15.60 -15.10 2.38
C SER A 126 14.26 -14.38 2.28
N ALA A 127 14.13 -13.21 2.92
CA ALA A 127 12.91 -12.41 2.85
C ALA A 127 12.96 -11.53 1.59
N ALA A 128 12.88 -12.18 0.43
CA ALA A 128 12.75 -11.51 -0.84
C ALA A 128 11.35 -10.87 -0.93
N ASP A 129 11.29 -9.55 -1.03
CA ASP A 129 10.06 -8.79 -1.28
C ASP A 129 9.58 -8.90 -2.75
N GLY A 130 10.23 -9.76 -3.55
CA GLY A 130 9.96 -9.97 -4.97
C GLY A 130 10.45 -8.85 -5.88
N TYR A 131 11.15 -7.84 -5.33
CA TYR A 131 11.57 -6.64 -6.05
C TYR A 131 13.05 -6.28 -5.82
N SER A 132 13.54 -6.50 -4.61
CA SER A 132 14.93 -6.35 -4.21
C SER A 132 15.78 -7.48 -4.76
N LEU A 133 16.81 -7.11 -5.54
CA LEU A 133 17.80 -8.04 -6.07
C LEU A 133 18.77 -8.48 -4.98
N TYR A 134 19.12 -7.57 -4.07
CA TYR A 134 19.98 -7.85 -2.92
C TYR A 134 19.40 -7.30 -1.63
N SER A 135 19.17 -8.18 -0.66
CA SER A 135 18.78 -7.82 0.70
C SER A 135 19.37 -8.78 1.72
N ASP A 136 19.68 -8.29 2.92
CA ASP A 136 20.09 -9.10 4.06
C ASP A 136 18.91 -9.46 4.98
N ASN A 137 17.69 -9.07 4.59
CA ASN A 137 16.47 -9.46 5.28
C ASN A 137 16.24 -10.96 5.14
N ARG A 138 16.02 -11.61 6.27
CA ARG A 138 15.67 -13.03 6.37
C ARG A 138 14.45 -13.21 7.25
N VAL A 139 13.74 -14.31 7.07
CA VAL A 139 12.56 -14.65 7.84
C VAL A 139 12.69 -16.06 8.39
N LYS A 140 12.42 -16.21 9.69
CA LYS A 140 12.16 -17.52 10.29
C LYS A 140 10.67 -17.80 10.22
N TYR A 141 10.30 -18.91 9.59
CA TYR A 141 8.92 -19.33 9.40
C TYR A 141 8.66 -20.63 10.18
N VAL A 142 7.52 -20.69 10.86
CA VAL A 142 7.02 -21.91 11.49
C VAL A 142 5.50 -22.00 11.38
N LYS A 143 4.97 -23.21 11.16
CA LYS A 143 3.53 -23.50 11.23
C LYS A 143 3.24 -24.41 12.42
N MET A 144 2.39 -23.94 13.34
CA MET A 144 2.01 -24.67 14.56
C MET A 144 0.56 -25.16 14.50
N SER A 145 0.16 -25.83 13.41
CA SER A 145 -1.19 -26.36 13.26
C SER A 145 -1.48 -27.58 14.14
N HIS A 146 -2.76 -27.80 14.41
CA HIS A 146 -3.33 -28.99 15.04
C HIS A 146 -4.53 -29.46 14.20
N ASN A 147 -4.86 -30.75 14.24
CA ASN A 147 -5.85 -31.35 13.35
C ASN A 147 -7.29 -31.17 13.84
N GLU A 148 -7.48 -30.70 15.07
CA GLU A 148 -8.79 -30.49 15.69
C GLU A 148 -8.90 -29.06 16.17
N TYR A 149 -10.05 -28.43 15.89
CA TYR A 149 -10.42 -27.14 16.46
C TYR A 149 -11.38 -27.33 17.64
N PRO A 150 -11.41 -26.38 18.59
CA PRO A 150 -10.45 -25.29 18.77
C PRO A 150 -9.15 -25.76 19.41
N TYR A 151 -8.05 -25.01 19.21
CA TYR A 151 -6.77 -25.28 19.87
C TYR A 151 -5.99 -23.99 20.13
N THR A 152 -5.08 -24.01 21.10
CA THR A 152 -4.31 -22.82 21.51
C THR A 152 -2.84 -22.97 21.20
N ILE A 153 -2.20 -21.91 20.70
CA ILE A 153 -0.77 -21.82 20.50
C ILE A 153 -0.22 -20.70 21.40
N LEU A 154 0.69 -21.05 22.30
CA LEU A 154 1.52 -20.09 23.04
C LEU A 154 2.82 -19.90 22.27
N PHE A 155 3.13 -18.68 21.85
CA PHE A 155 4.32 -18.32 21.09
C PHE A 155 5.15 -17.27 21.83
N GLU A 156 6.44 -17.51 21.95
CA GLU A 156 7.37 -16.68 22.72
C GLU A 156 8.62 -16.39 21.89
N TYR A 157 9.08 -15.13 21.85
CA TYR A 157 10.36 -14.81 21.21
C TYR A 157 11.07 -13.61 21.82
N ARG A 158 12.38 -13.54 21.58
CA ARG A 158 13.21 -12.40 21.93
C ARG A 158 14.02 -11.93 20.72
N LYS A 159 14.06 -10.61 20.53
CA LYS A 159 14.90 -9.93 19.53
C LYS A 159 15.83 -8.92 20.20
N THR A 160 17.04 -8.79 19.67
CA THR A 160 17.97 -7.70 19.99
C THR A 160 18.09 -6.78 18.79
N TYR A 161 18.07 -5.47 19.04
CA TYR A 161 18.27 -4.42 18.06
C TYR A 161 19.67 -3.81 18.19
N ASN A 162 20.34 -3.64 17.06
CA ASN A 162 21.62 -2.95 16.88
C ASN A 162 21.42 -1.76 15.92
N GLY A 163 20.56 -0.85 16.34
CA GLY A 163 20.06 0.29 15.59
C GLY A 163 18.61 0.56 15.98
N LEU A 164 18.30 1.78 16.40
CA LEU A 164 16.98 2.13 16.93
C LEU A 164 16.30 3.25 16.13
N LEU A 165 16.37 3.18 14.80
CA LEU A 165 15.60 4.07 13.94
C LEU A 165 14.08 3.82 14.04
N PHE A 166 13.68 2.61 14.50
CA PHE A 166 12.30 2.20 14.67
C PHE A 166 12.10 1.55 16.04
N TYR A 167 10.95 1.82 16.65
CA TYR A 167 10.43 1.02 17.76
C TYR A 167 9.29 0.13 17.23
N PRO A 168 9.13 -1.11 17.73
CA PRO A 168 7.97 -1.93 17.41
C PRO A 168 6.70 -1.20 17.85
N SER A 169 5.67 -1.26 17.01
CA SER A 169 4.32 -0.80 17.38
C SER A 169 3.56 -1.93 18.07
N TRP A 170 2.57 -1.57 18.89
CA TRP A 170 1.65 -2.53 19.50
C TRP A 170 0.30 -2.46 18.80
N VAL A 171 -0.23 -3.61 18.39
CA VAL A 171 -1.53 -3.76 17.71
C VAL A 171 -2.26 -4.93 18.37
N PRO A 172 -2.93 -4.72 19.51
CA PRO A 172 -3.53 -5.79 20.30
C PRO A 172 -4.56 -6.61 19.50
N GLN A 173 -5.22 -6.00 18.53
CA GLN A 173 -6.18 -6.67 17.66
C GLN A 173 -5.80 -6.41 16.20
N SER A 174 -5.23 -7.41 15.54
CA SER A 174 -4.69 -7.26 14.17
C SER A 174 -5.69 -7.64 13.07
N SER A 175 -6.91 -8.02 13.43
CA SER A 175 -7.95 -8.46 12.49
C SER A 175 -9.35 -8.19 12.99
N LYS A 176 -10.25 -7.87 12.06
CA LYS A 176 -11.68 -7.68 12.30
C LYS A 176 -12.39 -8.94 12.83
N ARG A 177 -11.78 -10.13 12.66
CA ARG A 177 -12.29 -11.44 13.11
C ARG A 177 -11.50 -12.01 14.30
N MET A 178 -10.65 -11.18 14.92
CA MET A 178 -9.90 -11.55 16.12
C MET A 178 -10.53 -10.88 17.33
N ALA A 179 -10.79 -11.61 18.40
CA ALA A 179 -11.12 -11.04 19.70
C ALA A 179 -9.87 -11.05 20.61
N VAL A 180 -9.87 -10.23 21.67
CA VAL A 180 -8.76 -10.12 22.63
C VAL A 180 -9.28 -10.21 24.06
N GLU A 181 -8.79 -11.18 24.82
CA GLU A 181 -9.03 -11.29 26.26
C GLU A 181 -8.15 -10.32 27.04
N LYS A 182 -6.83 -10.41 26.85
CA LYS A 182 -5.85 -9.53 27.48
C LYS A 182 -4.69 -9.27 26.53
N SER A 183 -4.26 -8.02 26.44
CA SER A 183 -3.02 -7.65 25.78
C SER A 183 -2.37 -6.47 26.50
N GLU A 184 -1.05 -6.49 26.64
CA GLU A 184 -0.26 -5.46 27.28
C GLU A 184 1.06 -5.17 26.54
N PHE A 185 1.49 -3.93 26.64
CA PHE A 185 2.76 -3.48 26.10
C PHE A 185 3.48 -2.60 27.13
N THR A 186 4.68 -3.02 27.52
CA THR A 186 5.58 -2.28 28.39
C THR A 186 6.79 -1.80 27.60
N ILE A 187 7.12 -0.51 27.73
CA ILE A 187 8.42 0.04 27.35
C ILE A 187 9.19 0.46 28.60
N VAL A 188 10.49 0.17 28.62
CA VAL A 188 11.43 0.63 29.64
C VAL A 188 12.51 1.43 28.94
N THR A 189 12.72 2.67 29.35
CA THR A 189 13.78 3.53 28.82
C THR A 189 14.65 4.14 29.94
N PRO A 190 15.93 4.44 29.67
CA PRO A 190 16.75 5.25 30.55
C PRO A 190 16.12 6.64 30.76
N GLN A 191 16.29 7.23 31.94
CA GLN A 191 15.69 8.54 32.26
C GLN A 191 16.09 9.65 31.30
N ASN A 192 17.33 9.61 30.77
CA ASN A 192 17.86 10.59 29.82
C ASN A 192 17.51 10.30 28.35
N LEU A 193 16.69 9.29 28.07
CA LEU A 193 16.31 8.89 26.71
C LEU A 193 14.78 8.79 26.59
N PRO A 194 14.07 9.93 26.51
CA PRO A 194 12.62 9.94 26.35
C PRO A 194 12.23 9.39 24.98
N PHE A 195 11.06 8.77 24.93
CA PHE A 195 10.43 8.29 23.69
C PHE A 195 9.16 9.09 23.41
N ARG A 196 8.65 8.96 22.19
CA ARG A 196 7.36 9.52 21.76
C ARG A 196 6.42 8.39 21.43
N TYR A 197 5.14 8.61 21.67
CA TYR A 197 4.10 7.66 21.31
C TYR A 197 2.89 8.36 20.73
N LYS A 198 2.09 7.61 19.97
CA LYS A 198 0.77 8.03 19.51
C LYS A 198 -0.21 6.88 19.68
N GLU A 199 -1.31 7.17 20.36
CA GLU A 199 -2.42 6.25 20.55
C GLU A 199 -3.44 6.40 19.42
N ILE A 200 -3.96 5.28 18.93
CA ILE A 200 -5.01 5.23 17.92
C ILE A 200 -6.05 4.23 18.40
N ASN A 201 -7.30 4.66 18.59
CA ASN A 201 -8.40 3.84 19.09
C ASN A 201 -8.06 3.05 20.38
N LEU A 202 -7.36 3.70 21.32
CA LEU A 202 -6.93 3.12 22.60
C LEU A 202 -7.64 3.78 23.79
N GLU A 203 -8.83 4.34 23.58
CA GLU A 203 -9.63 4.99 24.62
C GLU A 203 -10.02 4.01 25.75
N LYS A 204 -10.13 2.72 25.43
CA LYS A 204 -10.43 1.64 26.38
C LYS A 204 -9.19 1.06 27.09
N ALA A 205 -7.99 1.50 26.74
CA ALA A 205 -6.76 0.98 27.35
C ALA A 205 -6.42 1.74 28.64
N SER A 206 -5.86 1.04 29.63
CA SER A 206 -5.23 1.71 30.76
C SER A 206 -3.99 2.45 30.28
N LYS A 207 -3.84 3.72 30.68
CA LYS A 207 -2.76 4.59 30.21
C LYS A 207 -1.72 4.84 31.30
N PRO A 208 -0.45 4.92 30.96
CA PRO A 208 0.58 5.20 31.93
C PRO A 208 0.81 6.73 32.06
N SER A 209 1.47 7.18 33.14
CA SER A 209 1.76 8.59 33.39
C SER A 209 3.23 8.92 33.03
N GLY A 210 3.45 9.94 32.18
CA GLY A 210 4.78 10.39 31.76
C GLY A 210 5.34 9.69 30.51
N ASN A 211 6.61 9.94 30.17
CA ASN A 211 7.27 9.39 28.97
C ASN A 211 8.72 8.91 29.20
N THR A 212 9.10 8.70 30.47
CA THR A 212 10.40 8.16 30.87
C THR A 212 10.20 6.98 31.83
N GLY A 213 11.22 6.14 31.97
CA GLY A 213 11.18 4.98 32.86
C GLY A 213 10.34 3.82 32.29
N ARG A 214 9.55 3.17 33.15
CA ARG A 214 8.69 2.04 32.79
C ARG A 214 7.26 2.52 32.54
N GLN A 215 6.76 2.33 31.33
CA GLN A 215 5.41 2.73 30.91
C GLN A 215 4.68 1.49 30.37
N THR A 216 3.42 1.28 30.75
CA THR A 216 2.64 0.10 30.34
C THR A 216 1.23 0.46 29.90
N TRP A 217 0.84 -0.02 28.73
CA TRP A 217 -0.53 0.01 28.23
C TRP A 217 -1.16 -1.37 28.37
N LYS A 218 -2.44 -1.43 28.73
CA LYS A 218 -3.19 -2.69 28.84
C LYS A 218 -4.56 -2.52 28.24
N ILE A 219 -5.02 -3.53 27.50
CA ILE A 219 -6.39 -3.63 27.00
C ILE A 219 -6.93 -5.02 27.36
N LYS A 220 -8.23 -5.08 27.68
CA LYS A 220 -8.93 -6.31 28.02
C LYS A 220 -10.28 -6.37 27.34
N ASN A 221 -10.77 -7.58 27.10
CA ASN A 221 -12.11 -7.88 26.62
C ASN A 221 -12.50 -7.03 25.40
N LEU A 222 -11.69 -7.09 24.35
CA LEU A 222 -11.96 -6.42 23.07
C LEU A 222 -12.62 -7.41 22.11
N PRO A 223 -13.94 -7.30 21.86
CA PRO A 223 -14.64 -8.19 20.93
C PRO A 223 -14.23 -7.91 19.48
N THR A 224 -14.69 -8.75 18.56
CA THR A 224 -14.51 -8.52 17.12
C THR A 224 -15.15 -7.20 16.68
N PHE A 225 -14.72 -6.66 15.54
CA PHE A 225 -15.25 -5.40 15.02
C PHE A 225 -15.56 -5.48 13.52
N ARG A 226 -16.34 -4.53 13.01
CA ARG A 226 -16.69 -4.44 11.60
C ARG A 226 -16.02 -3.22 10.97
N THR A 227 -15.57 -3.39 9.73
CA THR A 227 -15.00 -2.31 8.92
C THR A 227 -16.08 -1.69 8.04
N GLU A 228 -16.05 -0.36 7.90
CA GLU A 228 -16.94 0.35 6.99
C GLU A 228 -16.25 0.57 5.64
N PRO A 229 -16.93 0.33 4.50
CA PRO A 229 -16.37 0.67 3.20
C PRO A 229 -16.31 2.19 3.03
N TYR A 230 -15.42 2.67 2.14
CA TYR A 230 -15.20 4.10 1.88
C TYR A 230 -14.92 4.91 3.14
N THR A 231 -13.95 4.48 3.95
CA THR A 231 -13.44 5.26 5.08
C THR A 231 -11.93 5.34 5.00
N ASN A 232 -11.35 6.45 5.44
CA ASN A 232 -9.91 6.60 5.67
C ASN A 232 -9.52 6.40 7.13
N LYS A 233 -10.50 6.11 8.02
CA LYS A 233 -10.22 5.87 9.43
C LYS A 233 -9.64 4.46 9.60
N ASN A 234 -8.52 4.40 10.32
CA ASN A 234 -7.96 3.15 10.76
C ASN A 234 -8.87 2.55 11.85
N PRO A 235 -9.42 1.33 11.69
CA PRO A 235 -10.30 0.74 12.68
C PRO A 235 -9.53 0.00 13.80
N TYR A 236 -8.22 -0.20 13.65
CA TYR A 236 -7.42 -0.97 14.60
C TYR A 236 -6.99 -0.12 15.80
N SER A 237 -7.02 -0.71 17.00
CA SER A 237 -6.35 -0.18 18.18
C SER A 237 -4.84 -0.32 18.02
N MET A 238 -4.09 0.77 18.18
CA MET A 238 -2.64 0.77 17.98
C MET A 238 -1.93 1.75 18.91
N LEU A 239 -0.76 1.35 19.42
CA LEU A 239 0.23 2.25 20.00
C LEU A 239 1.42 2.33 19.04
N LEU A 240 1.63 3.50 18.48
CA LEU A 240 2.81 3.79 17.67
C LEU A 240 3.89 4.37 18.57
N LEU A 241 5.12 3.91 18.40
CA LEU A 241 6.27 4.33 19.18
C LEU A 241 7.38 4.85 18.26
N ALA A 242 8.06 5.90 18.69
CA ALA A 242 9.20 6.43 17.97
C ALA A 242 10.27 6.98 18.94
N PRO A 243 11.56 6.82 18.62
CA PRO A 243 12.61 7.49 19.36
C PRO A 243 12.54 9.01 19.16
N SER A 244 12.98 9.77 20.17
CA SER A 244 13.38 11.17 19.95
C SER A 244 14.82 11.23 19.46
N ASN A 245 15.74 10.59 20.18
CA ASN A 245 17.14 10.43 19.82
C ASN A 245 17.41 8.96 19.50
N PHE A 246 18.16 8.71 18.43
CA PHE A 246 18.51 7.35 18.03
C PHE A 246 19.93 7.29 17.47
N SER A 247 20.45 6.07 17.35
CA SER A 247 21.64 5.77 16.57
C SER A 247 21.43 4.50 15.74
N ILE A 248 21.98 4.51 14.53
CA ILE A 248 21.98 3.37 13.62
C ILE A 248 23.31 3.33 12.87
N LYS A 249 24.04 2.21 12.97
CA LYS A 249 25.37 2.02 12.38
C LYS A 249 26.33 3.22 12.59
N GLY A 250 26.36 3.78 13.81
CA GLY A 250 27.22 4.91 14.17
C GLY A 250 26.65 6.30 13.87
N TYR A 251 25.63 6.41 13.00
CA TYR A 251 24.95 7.68 12.75
C TYR A 251 23.98 7.98 13.90
N THR A 252 24.24 9.06 14.64
CA THR A 252 23.30 9.58 15.65
C THR A 252 22.35 10.58 14.99
N GLY A 253 21.07 10.52 15.35
CA GLY A 253 20.02 11.38 14.81
C GLY A 253 18.97 11.77 15.85
N ASN A 254 18.16 12.76 15.47
CA ASN A 254 16.99 13.21 16.20
C ASN A 254 15.76 13.18 15.27
N MET A 255 14.61 12.82 15.81
CA MET A 255 13.34 12.70 15.08
C MET A 255 12.19 13.33 15.86
N LYS A 256 12.47 14.27 16.77
CA LYS A 256 11.46 14.99 17.55
C LYS A 256 10.52 15.78 16.62
N SER A 257 11.07 16.34 15.55
CA SER A 257 10.33 17.02 14.49
C SER A 257 10.69 16.48 13.10
N TRP A 258 9.86 16.79 12.10
CA TRP A 258 10.20 16.55 10.70
C TRP A 258 11.45 17.32 10.27
N LYS A 259 11.66 18.53 10.82
CA LYS A 259 12.86 19.33 10.61
C LYS A 259 14.11 18.53 11.00
N ASP A 260 14.15 18.04 12.23
CA ASP A 260 15.27 17.26 12.78
C ASP A 260 15.53 15.97 11.99
N PHE A 261 14.45 15.27 11.62
CA PHE A 261 14.58 14.04 10.83
C PHE A 261 15.19 14.32 9.44
N GLY A 262 14.81 15.44 8.80
CA GLY A 262 15.43 15.83 7.54
C GLY A 262 16.89 16.28 7.67
N LEU A 263 17.26 16.96 8.77
CA LEU A 263 18.67 17.27 9.05
C LEU A 263 19.51 16.00 9.21
N TRP A 264 18.97 14.97 9.87
CA TRP A 264 19.62 13.67 9.95
C TRP A 264 19.79 13.01 8.58
N GLN A 265 18.77 13.09 7.71
CA GLN A 265 18.88 12.58 6.33
C GLN A 265 19.96 13.31 5.52
N ASN A 266 20.10 14.64 5.67
CA ASN A 266 21.21 15.38 5.07
C ASN A 266 22.56 14.86 5.55
N LYS A 267 22.72 14.70 6.87
CA LYS A 267 23.96 14.16 7.46
C LYS A 267 24.26 12.74 6.97
N LEU A 268 23.24 11.90 6.85
CA LEU A 268 23.40 10.52 6.39
C LEU A 268 23.94 10.47 4.95
N ASN A 269 23.52 11.41 4.10
CA ASN A 269 23.86 11.44 2.69
C ASN A 269 24.96 12.46 2.34
N ALA A 270 25.57 13.13 3.32
CA ALA A 270 26.59 14.15 3.09
C ALA A 270 27.79 13.59 2.29
N GLY A 271 28.30 14.37 1.34
CA GLY A 271 29.47 14.02 0.52
C GLY A 271 29.19 13.00 -0.59
N ARG A 272 27.92 12.60 -0.81
CA ARG A 272 27.54 11.57 -1.78
C ARG A 272 26.97 12.13 -3.09
N GLN A 273 27.11 13.44 -3.32
CA GLN A 273 26.54 14.16 -4.47
C GLN A 273 27.55 14.47 -5.58
N GLN A 274 28.74 13.88 -5.54
CA GLN A 274 29.77 14.10 -6.57
C GLN A 274 29.49 13.26 -7.81
N ILE A 275 29.71 13.84 -8.99
CA ILE A 275 29.65 13.18 -10.30
C ILE A 275 30.91 13.54 -11.09
N SER A 276 31.24 12.74 -12.10
CA SER A 276 32.50 12.94 -12.84
C SER A 276 32.53 14.27 -13.61
N PRO A 277 33.71 14.91 -13.79
CA PRO A 277 33.84 16.10 -14.64
C PRO A 277 33.33 15.88 -16.07
N ALA A 278 33.53 14.66 -16.61
CA ALA A 278 33.03 14.27 -17.92
C ALA A 278 31.50 14.33 -18.01
N THR A 279 30.79 13.78 -17.00
CA THR A 279 29.33 13.87 -16.92
C THR A 279 28.86 15.32 -16.78
N ILE A 280 29.55 16.16 -15.98
CA ILE A 280 29.21 17.59 -15.87
C ILE A 280 29.30 18.29 -17.24
N GLN A 281 30.39 18.06 -17.99
CA GLN A 281 30.55 18.64 -19.33
C GLN A 281 29.47 18.12 -20.30
N LYS A 282 29.15 16.83 -20.23
CA LYS A 282 28.07 16.22 -21.03
C LYS A 282 26.73 16.87 -20.74
N LEU A 283 26.37 17.05 -19.47
CA LEU A 283 25.11 17.68 -19.06
C LEU A 283 25.04 19.15 -19.51
N LYS A 284 26.13 19.91 -19.40
CA LYS A 284 26.20 21.29 -19.91
C LYS A 284 25.99 21.34 -21.42
N SER A 285 26.62 20.43 -22.17
CA SER A 285 26.42 20.30 -23.62
C SER A 285 24.98 19.90 -23.98
N LEU A 286 24.38 18.96 -23.25
CA LEU A 286 22.99 18.53 -23.46
C LEU A 286 21.96 19.64 -23.20
N THR A 287 22.33 20.67 -22.45
CA THR A 287 21.41 21.72 -21.97
C THR A 287 21.75 23.13 -22.48
N SER A 288 22.82 23.29 -23.27
CA SER A 288 23.34 24.60 -23.70
C SER A 288 22.36 25.40 -24.55
N GLY A 289 21.57 24.74 -25.39
CA GLY A 289 20.56 25.37 -26.27
C GLY A 289 19.16 25.47 -25.67
N LEU A 290 18.97 25.13 -24.38
CA LEU A 290 17.65 25.12 -23.75
C LEU A 290 17.42 26.40 -22.95
N SER A 291 16.28 27.03 -23.19
CA SER A 291 15.96 28.36 -22.64
C SER A 291 15.37 28.28 -21.23
N THR A 292 14.60 27.25 -20.93
CA THR A 292 13.87 27.15 -19.65
C THR A 292 14.49 26.14 -18.69
N THR A 293 14.33 26.39 -17.39
CA THR A 293 14.71 25.41 -16.35
C THR A 293 13.98 24.08 -16.55
N GLU A 294 12.70 24.12 -16.92
CA GLU A 294 11.89 22.91 -17.14
C GLU A 294 12.46 22.02 -18.25
N GLU A 295 12.83 22.59 -19.40
CA GLU A 295 13.45 21.85 -20.50
C GLU A 295 14.78 21.20 -20.07
N LYS A 296 15.61 21.91 -19.31
CA LYS A 296 16.86 21.37 -18.77
C LYS A 296 16.61 20.20 -17.84
N VAL A 297 15.67 20.34 -16.91
CA VAL A 297 15.30 19.27 -15.97
C VAL A 297 14.75 18.06 -16.73
N LYS A 298 13.91 18.29 -17.75
CA LYS A 298 13.39 17.23 -18.62
C LYS A 298 14.52 16.48 -19.33
N LYS A 299 15.52 17.18 -19.87
CA LYS A 299 16.68 16.54 -20.50
C LYS A 299 17.54 15.75 -19.51
N VAL A 300 17.74 16.25 -18.30
CA VAL A 300 18.42 15.48 -17.24
C VAL A 300 17.62 14.23 -16.86
N TYR A 301 16.30 14.34 -16.75
CA TYR A 301 15.44 13.20 -16.45
C TYR A 301 15.45 12.14 -17.57
N GLU A 302 15.39 12.55 -18.84
CA GLU A 302 15.54 11.65 -19.99
C GLU A 302 16.92 10.98 -20.00
N TYR A 303 17.99 11.72 -19.70
CA TYR A 303 19.34 11.18 -19.57
C TYR A 303 19.43 10.11 -18.46
N LEU A 304 18.86 10.38 -17.27
CA LEU A 304 18.75 9.39 -16.20
C LEU A 304 18.06 8.11 -16.69
N GLN A 305 16.89 8.25 -17.33
CA GLN A 305 16.09 7.11 -17.79
C GLN A 305 16.82 6.24 -18.82
N GLN A 306 17.64 6.86 -19.68
CA GLN A 306 18.36 6.16 -20.75
C GLN A 306 19.65 5.49 -20.26
N ASN A 307 20.32 6.07 -19.27
CA ASN A 307 21.66 5.64 -18.84
C ASN A 307 21.68 4.85 -17.53
N THR A 308 20.53 4.71 -16.86
CA THR A 308 20.46 3.99 -15.58
C THR A 308 19.38 2.91 -15.56
N ARG A 309 19.62 1.88 -14.74
CA ARG A 309 18.66 0.82 -14.44
C ARG A 309 18.30 0.81 -12.96
N TYR A 310 17.04 0.56 -12.66
CA TYR A 310 16.62 0.37 -11.28
C TYR A 310 17.04 -1.02 -10.77
N VAL A 311 17.72 -1.05 -9.62
CA VAL A 311 18.06 -2.27 -8.90
C VAL A 311 17.83 -2.03 -7.41
N SER A 312 16.82 -2.67 -6.81
CA SER A 312 16.57 -2.50 -5.36
C SER A 312 17.62 -3.27 -4.54
N ILE A 313 18.37 -2.52 -3.72
CA ILE A 313 19.45 -3.01 -2.87
C ILE A 313 19.21 -2.47 -1.46
N GLN A 314 18.94 -3.35 -0.50
CA GLN A 314 18.61 -2.98 0.87
C GLN A 314 19.53 -3.75 1.83
N LEU A 315 20.76 -3.26 2.01
CA LEU A 315 21.79 -3.89 2.84
C LEU A 315 22.20 -2.97 3.99
N GLY A 316 21.89 -3.35 5.23
CA GLY A 316 22.29 -2.61 6.43
C GLY A 316 21.92 -1.11 6.37
N ILE A 317 22.91 -0.21 6.53
CA ILE A 317 22.67 1.24 6.46
C ILE A 317 22.25 1.72 5.07
N GLY A 318 22.60 0.96 4.02
CA GLY A 318 22.16 1.18 2.65
C GLY A 318 20.64 1.04 2.47
N GLY A 319 19.91 0.59 3.50
CA GLY A 319 18.46 0.73 3.58
C GLY A 319 17.98 2.20 3.55
N TRP A 320 18.78 3.12 4.09
CA TRP A 320 18.43 4.55 4.22
C TRP A 320 19.46 5.50 3.61
N GLN A 321 20.73 5.09 3.52
CA GLN A 321 21.78 5.87 2.89
C GLN A 321 21.83 5.60 1.38
N THR A 322 21.99 6.67 0.59
CA THR A 322 22.16 6.57 -0.86
C THR A 322 23.55 6.03 -1.24
N PHE A 323 23.66 5.35 -2.38
CA PHE A 323 24.96 5.24 -3.05
C PHE A 323 25.47 6.64 -3.44
N SER A 324 26.79 6.80 -3.56
CA SER A 324 27.34 8.04 -4.12
C SER A 324 26.88 8.19 -5.56
N ALA A 325 26.64 9.44 -5.98
CA ALA A 325 26.27 9.76 -7.34
C ALA A 325 27.35 9.29 -8.33
N GLU A 326 28.63 9.35 -7.96
CA GLU A 326 29.77 8.81 -8.72
C GLU A 326 29.66 7.31 -9.00
N VAL A 327 29.21 6.51 -8.01
CA VAL A 327 29.01 5.06 -8.24
C VAL A 327 27.88 4.82 -9.24
N VAL A 328 26.81 5.62 -9.19
CA VAL A 328 25.71 5.52 -10.16
C VAL A 328 26.17 5.97 -11.55
N ASP A 329 26.99 7.02 -11.61
CA ASP A 329 27.60 7.56 -12.84
C ASP A 329 28.48 6.50 -13.54
N ASP A 330 29.31 5.80 -12.78
CA ASP A 330 30.20 4.76 -13.29
C ASP A 330 29.48 3.45 -13.64
N LYS A 331 28.53 3.01 -12.78
CA LYS A 331 27.91 1.68 -12.91
C LYS A 331 26.58 1.67 -13.67
N GLY A 332 25.92 2.82 -13.83
CA GLY A 332 24.64 2.92 -14.55
C GLY A 332 23.47 2.19 -13.87
N TYR A 333 23.49 2.01 -12.55
CA TYR A 333 22.36 1.45 -11.81
C TYR A 333 22.24 1.99 -10.39
N GLY A 334 21.03 1.89 -9.82
CA GLY A 334 20.77 2.27 -8.44
C GLY A 334 19.36 1.93 -7.98
N ASP A 335 19.15 1.97 -6.66
CA ASP A 335 17.82 1.89 -6.06
C ASP A 335 17.14 3.28 -6.01
N CYS A 336 16.03 3.41 -5.28
CA CYS A 336 15.27 4.67 -5.24
C CYS A 336 16.08 5.84 -4.69
N LYS A 337 16.89 5.57 -3.67
CA LYS A 337 17.74 6.57 -3.03
C LYS A 337 18.86 6.99 -3.97
N ALA A 338 19.54 6.01 -4.56
CA ALA A 338 20.65 6.21 -5.47
C ALA A 338 20.25 7.00 -6.73
N LEU A 339 19.16 6.61 -7.40
CA LEU A 339 18.73 7.29 -8.63
C LEU A 339 18.21 8.71 -8.37
N SER A 340 17.50 8.93 -7.26
CA SER A 340 17.09 10.29 -6.85
C SER A 340 18.28 11.16 -6.48
N ASN A 341 19.27 10.63 -5.75
CA ASN A 341 20.49 11.35 -5.40
C ASN A 341 21.36 11.67 -6.63
N TYR A 342 21.47 10.73 -7.58
CA TYR A 342 22.19 10.97 -8.84
C TYR A 342 21.52 12.07 -9.66
N THR A 343 20.20 12.02 -9.82
CA THR A 343 19.42 13.08 -10.49
C THR A 343 19.58 14.43 -9.81
N HIS A 344 19.50 14.47 -8.48
CA HIS A 344 19.76 15.67 -7.67
C HIS A 344 21.16 16.25 -7.96
N SER A 345 22.18 15.38 -8.04
CA SER A 345 23.57 15.76 -8.27
C SER A 345 23.77 16.32 -9.69
N MET A 346 23.15 15.71 -10.69
CA MET A 346 23.15 16.20 -12.08
C MET A 346 22.52 17.58 -12.19
N LEU A 347 21.36 17.80 -11.55
CA LEU A 347 20.70 19.12 -11.54
C LEU A 347 21.53 20.16 -10.79
N LYS A 348 22.14 19.79 -9.65
CA LYS A 348 23.02 20.68 -8.89
C LYS A 348 24.22 21.14 -9.71
N ALA A 349 24.82 20.26 -10.52
CA ALA A 349 25.93 20.62 -11.41
C ALA A 349 25.56 21.64 -12.51
N LEU A 350 24.26 21.76 -12.81
CA LEU A 350 23.70 22.76 -13.73
C LEU A 350 23.19 24.02 -13.00
N GLY A 351 23.39 24.12 -11.68
CA GLY A 351 22.88 25.23 -10.87
C GLY A 351 21.36 25.17 -10.62
N ILE A 352 20.72 24.03 -10.88
CA ILE A 352 19.27 23.85 -10.72
C ILE A 352 18.99 23.27 -9.33
N ARG A 353 18.26 24.04 -8.51
CA ARG A 353 17.87 23.61 -7.16
C ARG A 353 16.87 22.46 -7.23
N SER A 354 17.08 21.42 -6.41
CA SER A 354 16.16 20.31 -6.24
C SER A 354 16.28 19.73 -4.82
N HIS A 355 15.23 19.04 -4.37
CA HIS A 355 15.11 18.46 -3.03
C HIS A 355 14.87 16.96 -3.09
N TYR A 356 15.78 16.22 -2.48
CA TYR A 356 15.58 14.80 -2.17
C TYR A 356 14.32 14.64 -1.32
N THR A 357 13.42 13.74 -1.67
CA THR A 357 12.08 13.70 -1.06
C THR A 357 11.68 12.29 -0.67
N LEU A 358 11.32 12.10 0.61
CA LEU A 358 10.83 10.81 1.10
C LEU A 358 9.31 10.72 0.91
N VAL A 359 8.84 9.59 0.39
CA VAL A 359 7.42 9.32 0.15
C VAL A 359 7.04 7.92 0.62
N LYS A 360 5.81 7.79 1.10
CA LYS A 360 5.18 6.50 1.33
C LYS A 360 4.41 6.10 0.07
N ALA A 361 5.10 5.41 -0.83
CA ALA A 361 4.62 5.02 -2.14
C ALA A 361 3.79 3.73 -2.11
N GLY A 362 2.81 3.64 -3.00
CA GLY A 362 1.98 2.45 -3.19
C GLY A 362 0.50 2.80 -3.38
N ARG A 363 -0.18 2.10 -4.29
CA ARG A 363 -1.58 2.39 -4.68
C ARG A 363 -2.59 2.22 -3.53
N ARG A 364 -2.26 1.44 -2.51
CA ARG A 364 -3.14 1.14 -1.36
C ARG A 364 -2.55 1.59 -0.02
N GLU A 365 -1.44 2.33 -0.04
CA GLU A 365 -0.84 2.83 1.20
C GLU A 365 -1.68 3.95 1.80
N ALA A 366 -1.79 3.93 3.12
CA ALA A 366 -2.37 5.03 3.89
C ALA A 366 -1.39 6.23 3.90
N PRO A 367 -1.90 7.48 3.93
CA PRO A 367 -1.07 8.67 4.11
C PRO A 367 -0.16 8.58 5.35
N ILE A 368 0.93 9.34 5.33
CA ILE A 368 1.77 9.48 6.53
C ILE A 368 0.99 10.22 7.63
N ARG A 369 1.39 10.01 8.88
CA ARG A 369 0.89 10.79 10.01
C ARG A 369 1.76 12.03 10.18
N ALA A 370 1.35 13.13 9.56
CA ALA A 370 2.09 14.40 9.59
C ALA A 370 2.29 14.95 11.01
N ASP A 371 1.39 14.63 11.95
CA ASP A 371 1.48 15.04 13.35
C ASP A 371 2.37 14.11 14.22
N PHE A 372 2.96 13.07 13.64
CA PHE A 372 3.82 12.13 14.35
C PHE A 372 5.12 11.85 13.58
N PRO A 373 6.13 12.74 13.69
CA PRO A 373 7.43 12.57 13.06
C PRO A 373 8.01 11.20 13.34
N SER A 374 8.15 10.38 12.30
CA SER A 374 8.70 9.03 12.41
C SER A 374 9.19 8.56 11.04
N ASN A 375 10.03 7.54 10.96
CA ASN A 375 10.39 6.98 9.67
C ASN A 375 9.24 6.14 9.09
N GLN A 376 8.36 6.78 8.31
CA GLN A 376 7.14 6.19 7.73
C GLN A 376 7.24 5.90 6.23
N PHE A 377 8.39 6.22 5.62
CA PHE A 377 8.57 6.23 4.18
C PHE A 377 9.16 4.92 3.68
N ASN A 378 8.84 4.56 2.44
CA ASN A 378 9.33 3.35 1.78
C ASN A 378 9.97 3.63 0.40
N HIS A 379 9.95 4.87 -0.06
CA HIS A 379 10.45 5.26 -1.37
C HIS A 379 10.98 6.69 -1.39
N VAL A 380 11.69 7.05 -2.46
CA VAL A 380 12.30 8.37 -2.65
C VAL A 380 12.02 8.88 -4.06
N ILE A 381 11.66 10.15 -4.14
CA ILE A 381 11.46 10.91 -5.39
C ILE A 381 12.24 12.23 -5.32
N LEU A 382 12.19 13.01 -6.41
CA LEU A 382 12.83 14.34 -6.45
C LEU A 382 11.80 15.45 -6.68
N CYS A 383 11.92 16.52 -5.91
CA CYS A 383 11.18 17.76 -6.08
C CYS A 383 12.09 18.83 -6.68
N VAL A 384 11.64 19.50 -7.75
CA VAL A 384 12.37 20.58 -8.40
C VAL A 384 11.47 21.83 -8.36
N PRO A 385 11.65 22.70 -7.34
CA PRO A 385 10.84 23.91 -7.23
C PRO A 385 11.19 24.89 -8.37
N SER A 386 10.18 25.55 -8.92
CA SER A 386 10.34 26.69 -9.84
C SER A 386 9.53 27.89 -9.33
N GLN A 387 9.67 29.06 -9.97
CA GLN A 387 9.00 30.28 -9.54
C GLN A 387 7.47 30.20 -9.59
N LYS A 388 6.89 29.41 -10.51
CA LYS A 388 5.44 29.34 -10.75
C LYS A 388 4.81 27.98 -10.44
N ASP A 389 5.57 26.90 -10.56
CA ASP A 389 5.10 25.51 -10.36
C ASP A 389 6.21 24.65 -9.74
N THR A 390 5.89 23.43 -9.32
CA THR A 390 6.87 22.45 -8.84
C THR A 390 6.88 21.23 -9.75
N VAL A 391 8.05 20.88 -10.27
CA VAL A 391 8.22 19.65 -11.05
C VAL A 391 8.58 18.51 -10.10
N TRP A 392 7.87 17.41 -10.22
CA TRP A 392 8.11 16.19 -9.45
C TRP A 392 8.62 15.07 -10.36
N LEU A 393 9.68 14.38 -9.93
CA LEU A 393 10.32 13.33 -10.73
C LEU A 393 10.30 11.99 -10.00
N GLU A 394 9.69 10.99 -10.64
CA GLU A 394 9.82 9.59 -10.27
C GLU A 394 11.12 9.03 -10.88
N CYS A 395 12.22 9.12 -10.13
CA CYS A 395 13.57 8.77 -10.60
C CYS A 395 13.78 7.26 -10.81
N THR A 396 12.84 6.41 -10.38
CA THR A 396 13.02 4.95 -10.46
C THR A 396 12.37 4.30 -11.66
N SER A 397 11.76 5.08 -12.55
CA SER A 397 11.10 4.58 -13.74
C SER A 397 11.85 5.01 -14.98
N GLN A 398 12.29 4.05 -15.80
CA GLN A 398 12.89 4.30 -17.11
C GLN A 398 11.87 4.74 -18.17
N ARG A 399 10.57 4.73 -17.83
CA ARG A 399 9.49 4.89 -18.80
C ARG A 399 8.46 5.94 -18.42
N GLU A 400 8.40 6.36 -17.17
CA GLU A 400 7.39 7.33 -16.77
C GLU A 400 7.53 8.67 -17.48
N SER A 401 6.41 9.38 -17.54
CA SER A 401 6.38 10.73 -18.10
C SER A 401 7.02 11.73 -17.14
N PHE A 402 7.75 12.69 -17.71
CA PHE A 402 8.31 13.81 -16.97
C PHE A 402 7.20 14.59 -16.24
N GLY A 403 7.39 14.86 -14.94
CA GLY A 403 6.43 15.61 -14.14
C GLY A 403 5.20 14.81 -13.67
N TYR A 404 5.14 13.50 -13.94
CA TYR A 404 4.00 12.65 -13.57
C TYR A 404 4.38 11.62 -12.50
N LEU A 405 3.64 11.59 -11.39
CA LEU A 405 3.84 10.68 -10.25
C LEU A 405 2.83 9.53 -10.20
N GLY A 406 1.70 9.71 -10.88
CA GLY A 406 0.62 8.73 -10.98
C GLY A 406 0.09 8.22 -9.64
N SER A 407 -0.44 7.01 -9.64
CA SER A 407 -1.08 6.39 -8.47
C SER A 407 -0.09 5.81 -7.46
N PHE A 408 1.20 5.78 -7.81
CA PHE A 408 2.27 5.25 -6.97
C PHE A 408 2.74 6.28 -5.93
N THR A 409 3.07 7.51 -6.36
CA THR A 409 3.64 8.57 -5.53
C THR A 409 2.86 9.90 -5.56
N GLY A 410 1.83 10.03 -6.40
CA GLY A 410 0.91 11.17 -6.41
C GLY A 410 -0.16 11.11 -5.30
N ASP A 411 -0.76 12.25 -4.97
CA ASP A 411 -1.74 12.42 -3.88
C ASP A 411 -1.18 11.93 -2.53
N ARG A 412 0.01 12.45 -2.15
CA ARG A 412 0.76 12.06 -0.95
C ARG A 412 1.30 13.25 -0.19
N ASP A 413 1.18 13.20 1.14
CA ASP A 413 2.04 13.97 2.03
C ASP A 413 3.45 13.36 2.02
N VAL A 414 4.44 14.18 1.71
CA VAL A 414 5.85 13.78 1.53
C VAL A 414 6.77 14.66 2.37
N LEU A 415 7.97 14.17 2.66
CA LEU A 415 8.99 14.94 3.39
C LEU A 415 10.07 15.42 2.43
N LEU A 416 10.03 16.72 2.09
CA LEU A 416 11.12 17.39 1.40
C LEU A 416 12.32 17.49 2.33
N ILE A 417 13.48 17.05 1.86
CA ILE A 417 14.74 17.24 2.56
C ILE A 417 15.37 18.54 2.05
N THR A 418 15.26 19.60 2.84
CA THR A 418 15.83 20.93 2.57
C THR A 418 17.11 21.13 3.38
N GLU A 419 17.87 22.18 3.05
CA GLU A 419 19.08 22.57 3.79
C GLU A 419 18.78 22.84 5.27
N ASP A 420 17.59 23.39 5.56
CA ASP A 420 17.11 23.68 6.91
C ASP A 420 16.48 22.47 7.64
N GLY A 421 16.38 21.32 6.95
CA GLY A 421 15.77 20.09 7.46
C GLY A 421 14.53 19.66 6.69
N GLY A 422 13.71 18.81 7.31
CA GLY A 422 12.53 18.23 6.67
C GLY A 422 11.31 19.14 6.68
N LYS A 423 10.62 19.26 5.55
CA LYS A 423 9.34 19.98 5.39
C LYS A 423 8.27 19.06 4.80
N VAL A 424 7.10 18.98 5.43
CA VAL A 424 5.97 18.21 4.90
C VAL A 424 5.24 19.05 3.85
N VAL A 425 5.08 18.50 2.66
CA VAL A 425 4.31 19.10 1.56
C VAL A 425 3.46 18.04 0.89
N HIS A 426 2.55 18.44 0.01
CA HIS A 426 1.66 17.54 -0.72
C HIS A 426 2.04 17.45 -2.20
N THR A 427 2.07 16.23 -2.76
CA THR A 427 2.32 15.99 -4.18
C THR A 427 1.08 16.26 -5.05
N PRO A 428 1.20 16.38 -6.38
CA PRO A 428 0.06 16.66 -7.25
C PRO A 428 -1.07 15.65 -7.10
N VAL A 429 -2.30 16.16 -7.22
CA VAL A 429 -3.53 15.40 -7.10
C VAL A 429 -4.12 15.16 -8.49
N TYR A 430 -4.45 13.90 -8.80
CA TYR A 430 -5.14 13.52 -10.03
C TYR A 430 -6.57 13.10 -9.72
N ASN A 431 -7.55 13.93 -10.07
CA ASN A 431 -8.97 13.72 -9.80
C ASN A 431 -9.78 13.52 -11.10
N GLN A 432 -11.12 13.55 -11.01
CA GLN A 432 -12.02 13.31 -12.14
C GLN A 432 -11.87 14.26 -13.34
N SER A 433 -11.26 15.44 -13.18
CA SER A 433 -11.05 16.36 -14.30
C SER A 433 -9.90 15.94 -15.22
N VAL A 434 -8.97 15.11 -14.73
CA VAL A 434 -7.76 14.68 -15.46
C VAL A 434 -7.67 13.17 -15.63
N ASN A 435 -8.25 12.39 -14.72
CA ASN A 435 -8.41 10.94 -14.87
C ASN A 435 -9.61 10.70 -15.77
N THR A 436 -9.35 10.50 -17.06
CA THR A 436 -10.40 10.30 -18.06
C THR A 436 -10.24 9.02 -18.87
N LEU A 437 -11.37 8.48 -19.28
CA LEU A 437 -11.50 7.44 -20.30
C LEU A 437 -12.49 7.95 -21.34
N ASN A 438 -12.08 8.02 -22.60
CA ASN A 438 -12.95 8.36 -23.72
C ASN A 438 -12.94 7.20 -24.71
N ARG A 439 -14.11 6.64 -25.01
CA ARG A 439 -14.26 5.52 -25.92
C ARG A 439 -15.17 5.88 -27.07
N THR A 440 -14.72 5.56 -28.28
CA THR A 440 -15.55 5.53 -29.47
C THR A 440 -15.58 4.12 -30.04
N ALA A 441 -16.73 3.69 -30.53
CA ALA A 441 -16.86 2.38 -31.15
C ALA A 441 -17.85 2.40 -32.32
N GLN A 442 -17.54 1.61 -33.34
CA GLN A 442 -18.36 1.39 -34.53
C GLN A 442 -18.64 -0.09 -34.64
N ILE A 443 -19.91 -0.46 -34.68
CA ILE A 443 -20.35 -1.85 -34.56
C ILE A 443 -21.35 -2.14 -35.64
N THR A 444 -21.15 -3.19 -36.40
CA THR A 444 -22.13 -3.68 -37.39
C THR A 444 -22.71 -4.97 -36.87
N ILE A 445 -24.03 -5.02 -36.69
CA ILE A 445 -24.76 -6.20 -36.24
C ILE A 445 -25.41 -6.86 -37.46
N ASP A 446 -25.42 -8.19 -37.54
CA ASP A 446 -26.15 -8.97 -38.54
C ASP A 446 -27.54 -9.43 -38.05
N ALA A 447 -28.34 -10.01 -38.94
CA ALA A 447 -29.70 -10.44 -38.62
C ALA A 447 -29.75 -11.62 -37.63
N GLU A 448 -28.62 -12.29 -37.40
CA GLU A 448 -28.42 -13.40 -36.46
C GLU A 448 -27.96 -12.89 -35.08
N GLY A 449 -27.62 -11.60 -34.98
CA GLY A 449 -27.15 -10.94 -33.77
C GLY A 449 -25.64 -11.06 -33.53
N ASN A 450 -24.86 -11.55 -34.50
CA ASN A 450 -23.40 -11.44 -34.45
C ASN A 450 -22.97 -10.02 -34.84
N ALA A 451 -21.75 -9.65 -34.46
CA ALA A 451 -21.24 -8.32 -34.74
C ALA A 451 -19.76 -8.28 -35.09
N LYS A 452 -19.40 -7.27 -35.87
CA LYS A 452 -18.03 -6.79 -36.01
C LYS A 452 -17.91 -5.44 -35.32
N ALA A 453 -16.89 -5.27 -34.48
CA ALA A 453 -16.68 -4.04 -33.72
C ALA A 453 -15.28 -3.47 -33.95
N SER A 454 -15.21 -2.18 -34.25
CA SER A 454 -13.99 -1.36 -34.21
C SER A 454 -14.09 -0.41 -33.02
N ILE A 455 -13.17 -0.53 -32.06
CA ILE A 455 -13.21 0.20 -30.79
C ILE A 455 -11.91 0.97 -30.64
N GLN A 456 -12.00 2.23 -30.24
CA GLN A 456 -10.87 3.04 -29.81
C GLN A 456 -11.14 3.61 -28.42
N THR A 457 -10.26 3.34 -27.47
CA THR A 457 -10.30 3.91 -26.12
C THR A 457 -9.06 4.75 -25.89
N THR A 458 -9.22 5.98 -25.41
CA THR A 458 -8.14 6.85 -24.92
C THR A 458 -8.28 7.00 -23.42
N TYR A 459 -7.24 6.60 -22.69
CA TYR A 459 -7.13 6.71 -21.24
C TYR A 459 -6.15 7.84 -20.90
N GLN A 460 -6.38 8.60 -19.83
CA GLN A 460 -5.51 9.68 -19.37
C GLN A 460 -5.14 9.55 -17.89
N ALA A 461 -3.93 10.01 -17.55
CA ALA A 461 -3.40 10.06 -16.18
C ALA A 461 -3.49 8.67 -15.52
N ILE A 462 -4.12 8.55 -14.35
CA ILE A 462 -4.14 7.29 -13.58
C ILE A 462 -4.82 6.16 -14.38
N GLN A 463 -5.82 6.48 -15.21
CA GLN A 463 -6.49 5.48 -16.04
C GLN A 463 -5.57 4.93 -17.15
N ALA A 464 -4.56 5.69 -17.58
CA ALA A 464 -3.60 5.26 -18.60
C ALA A 464 -2.56 4.24 -18.07
N GLU A 465 -2.31 4.19 -16.76
CA GLU A 465 -1.18 3.43 -16.17
C GLU A 465 -1.22 1.92 -16.45
N THR A 466 -2.41 1.34 -16.58
CA THR A 466 -2.53 -0.10 -16.87
C THR A 466 -2.12 -0.38 -18.31
N ILE A 467 -2.61 0.40 -19.26
CA ILE A 467 -2.23 0.26 -20.68
C ILE A 467 -0.77 0.65 -20.90
N ALA A 468 -0.28 1.71 -20.25
CA ALA A 468 1.13 2.13 -20.31
C ALA A 468 2.11 1.00 -19.92
N ARG A 469 1.78 0.22 -18.88
CA ARG A 469 2.56 -0.97 -18.49
C ARG A 469 2.44 -2.09 -19.52
N LEU A 470 1.27 -2.25 -20.13
CA LEU A 470 0.99 -3.32 -21.08
C LEU A 470 1.66 -3.11 -22.44
N VAL A 471 1.74 -1.86 -22.94
CA VAL A 471 2.40 -1.49 -24.21
C VAL A 471 3.82 -2.05 -24.32
N ASN A 472 4.52 -2.15 -23.19
CA ASN A 472 5.90 -2.64 -23.14
C ASN A 472 6.04 -4.16 -22.92
N SER A 473 4.93 -4.90 -22.87
CA SER A 473 4.92 -6.36 -22.74
C SER A 473 4.92 -7.04 -24.10
N LYS A 474 5.29 -8.33 -24.15
CA LYS A 474 5.18 -9.15 -25.37
C LYS A 474 3.74 -9.20 -25.89
N PRO A 475 3.49 -9.21 -27.21
CA PRO A 475 2.14 -9.23 -27.80
C PRO A 475 1.20 -10.29 -27.22
N ASP A 476 1.67 -11.52 -26.95
CA ASP A 476 0.83 -12.58 -26.37
C ASP A 476 0.32 -12.24 -24.97
N ARG A 477 1.14 -11.56 -24.17
CA ARG A 477 0.73 -11.07 -22.84
C ARG A 477 -0.28 -9.93 -22.97
N GLN A 478 -0.13 -9.07 -23.97
CA GLN A 478 -1.10 -8.02 -24.29
C GLN A 478 -2.45 -8.66 -24.67
N LYS A 479 -2.45 -9.59 -25.63
CA LYS A 479 -3.64 -10.31 -26.09
C LYS A 479 -4.32 -11.09 -24.96
N LYS A 480 -3.56 -11.81 -24.14
CA LYS A 480 -4.10 -12.52 -22.96
C LYS A 480 -4.72 -11.57 -21.94
N TRP A 481 -4.09 -10.42 -21.69
CA TRP A 481 -4.66 -9.41 -20.80
C TRP A 481 -5.99 -8.88 -21.33
N LEU A 482 -6.07 -8.56 -22.63
CA LEU A 482 -7.31 -8.11 -23.28
C LEU A 482 -8.42 -9.14 -23.12
N TYR A 483 -8.16 -10.42 -23.41
CA TYR A 483 -9.16 -11.49 -23.22
C TYR A 483 -9.69 -11.58 -21.78
N ASN A 484 -8.84 -11.33 -20.79
CA ASN A 484 -9.22 -11.40 -19.38
C ASN A 484 -9.94 -10.15 -18.85
N ASN A 485 -9.92 -9.02 -19.58
CA ASN A 485 -10.39 -7.73 -19.08
C ASN A 485 -11.52 -7.10 -19.91
N LEU A 486 -11.89 -7.66 -21.06
CA LEU A 486 -13.05 -7.24 -21.83
C LEU A 486 -14.30 -8.01 -21.36
N ASP A 487 -15.31 -7.30 -20.84
CA ASP A 487 -16.61 -7.88 -20.44
C ASP A 487 -17.58 -8.04 -21.63
N ILE A 488 -17.06 -8.60 -22.73
CA ILE A 488 -17.83 -8.90 -23.94
C ILE A 488 -18.04 -10.42 -24.02
N PRO A 489 -19.27 -10.91 -24.30
CA PRO A 489 -19.50 -12.34 -24.47
C PRO A 489 -18.96 -12.83 -25.82
N ASN A 490 -18.35 -14.02 -25.84
CA ASN A 490 -18.03 -14.80 -27.06
C ASN A 490 -17.35 -13.99 -28.19
N PHE A 491 -16.33 -13.19 -27.84
CA PHE A 491 -15.59 -12.41 -28.82
C PHE A 491 -14.26 -13.07 -29.20
N GLU A 492 -13.79 -12.74 -30.39
CA GLU A 492 -12.46 -13.05 -30.91
C GLU A 492 -11.77 -11.72 -31.28
N ILE A 493 -10.53 -11.53 -30.84
CA ILE A 493 -9.72 -10.36 -31.20
C ILE A 493 -9.05 -10.62 -32.56
N GLU A 494 -9.51 -9.94 -33.60
CA GLU A 494 -8.87 -9.95 -34.92
C GLU A 494 -7.57 -9.13 -34.91
N LYS A 495 -7.67 -7.89 -34.43
CA LYS A 495 -6.56 -6.94 -34.37
C LYS A 495 -6.61 -6.15 -33.07
N PHE A 496 -5.44 -5.84 -32.53
CA PHE A 496 -5.32 -4.89 -31.44
C PHE A 496 -4.07 -4.05 -31.59
N ARG A 497 -4.11 -2.82 -31.08
CA ARG A 497 -2.95 -1.93 -30.96
C ARG A 497 -3.05 -1.17 -29.65
N LEU A 498 -1.96 -1.17 -28.90
CA LEU A 498 -1.81 -0.34 -27.70
C LEU A 498 -0.79 0.75 -27.97
N GLY A 499 -1.07 1.98 -27.54
CA GLY A 499 -0.19 3.13 -27.68
C GLY A 499 -0.01 3.87 -26.36
N LEU A 500 1.10 4.60 -26.25
CA LEU A 500 1.40 5.47 -25.12
C LEU A 500 1.98 6.77 -25.64
N GLN A 501 1.35 7.88 -25.28
CA GLN A 501 1.84 9.22 -25.49
C GLN A 501 2.25 9.81 -24.14
N LYS A 502 3.54 10.14 -24.02
CA LYS A 502 4.06 10.82 -22.83
C LYS A 502 3.67 12.30 -22.83
N GLY A 503 3.49 12.86 -21.64
CA GLY A 503 3.16 14.27 -21.43
C GLY A 503 2.97 14.55 -19.94
N LYS A 504 2.67 15.81 -19.56
CA LYS A 504 2.39 16.20 -18.16
C LYS A 504 1.27 15.33 -17.56
N LEU A 505 0.29 14.98 -18.39
CA LEU A 505 -0.70 13.93 -18.14
C LEU A 505 -0.56 12.89 -19.27
N PRO A 506 0.02 11.70 -19.00
CA PRO A 506 0.19 10.69 -20.03
C PRO A 506 -1.16 10.20 -20.56
N GLN A 507 -1.20 9.88 -21.85
CA GLN A 507 -2.35 9.28 -22.50
C GLN A 507 -1.98 7.91 -23.07
N ALA A 508 -2.85 6.93 -22.90
CA ALA A 508 -2.70 5.62 -23.51
C ALA A 508 -3.88 5.33 -24.44
N THR A 509 -3.62 4.68 -25.56
CA THR A 509 -4.64 4.34 -26.56
C THR A 509 -4.76 2.83 -26.68
N GLU A 510 -5.98 2.35 -26.84
CA GLU A 510 -6.32 0.95 -27.11
C GLU A 510 -7.24 0.92 -28.33
N THR A 511 -6.80 0.27 -29.39
CA THR A 511 -7.60 0.02 -30.58
C THR A 511 -7.86 -1.47 -30.71
N LEU A 512 -9.12 -1.86 -30.91
CA LEU A 512 -9.55 -3.26 -31.05
C LEU A 512 -10.41 -3.43 -32.30
N SER A 513 -10.18 -4.52 -33.02
CA SER A 513 -11.10 -5.07 -34.01
C SER A 513 -11.55 -6.44 -33.53
N LEU A 514 -12.85 -6.61 -33.31
CA LEU A 514 -13.44 -7.80 -32.69
C LEU A 514 -14.50 -8.42 -33.61
N ASN A 515 -14.51 -9.75 -33.66
CA ASN A 515 -15.69 -10.52 -34.06
C ASN A 515 -16.42 -10.96 -32.79
N ILE A 516 -17.72 -10.74 -32.71
CA ILE A 516 -18.52 -11.03 -31.52
C ILE A 516 -19.69 -11.91 -31.93
N ARG A 517 -19.75 -13.14 -31.41
CA ARG A 517 -20.88 -14.04 -31.68
C ARG A 517 -22.01 -13.75 -30.72
N ARG A 518 -23.24 -13.65 -31.23
CA ARG A 518 -24.45 -13.41 -30.42
C ARG A 518 -24.31 -12.18 -29.51
N LEU A 519 -23.78 -11.07 -30.05
CA LEU A 519 -23.76 -9.79 -29.34
C LEU A 519 -25.19 -9.34 -28.98
N ALA A 520 -26.10 -9.45 -29.95
CA ALA A 520 -27.53 -9.35 -29.73
C ALA A 520 -28.14 -10.76 -29.68
N SER A 521 -29.04 -10.98 -28.73
CA SER A 521 -29.78 -12.26 -28.66
C SER A 521 -30.99 -12.20 -29.58
N LYS A 522 -31.13 -13.15 -30.51
CA LYS A 522 -32.28 -13.26 -31.41
C LYS A 522 -33.38 -14.13 -30.81
N SER A 523 -34.62 -13.65 -30.86
CA SER A 523 -35.82 -14.45 -30.53
C SER A 523 -36.96 -14.07 -31.48
N GLY A 524 -37.33 -15.00 -32.36
CA GLY A 524 -38.26 -14.73 -33.45
C GLY A 524 -37.76 -13.58 -34.35
N LYS A 525 -38.60 -12.53 -34.48
CA LYS A 525 -38.30 -11.30 -35.25
C LYS A 525 -37.54 -10.23 -34.45
N ARG A 526 -37.19 -10.50 -33.19
CA ARG A 526 -36.59 -9.51 -32.28
C ARG A 526 -35.10 -9.78 -32.04
N LEU A 527 -34.33 -8.70 -31.91
CA LEU A 527 -32.96 -8.68 -31.42
C LEU A 527 -32.91 -7.90 -30.10
N PHE A 528 -32.33 -8.51 -29.07
CA PHE A 528 -32.13 -7.91 -27.75
C PHE A 528 -30.65 -7.52 -27.60
N LEU A 529 -30.38 -6.22 -27.50
CA LEU A 529 -29.04 -5.66 -27.46
C LEU A 529 -28.80 -4.91 -26.15
N LYS A 530 -27.66 -5.17 -25.49
CA LYS A 530 -27.15 -4.34 -24.39
C LYS A 530 -26.15 -3.34 -24.97
N PRO A 531 -26.51 -2.05 -25.12
CA PRO A 531 -25.66 -1.10 -25.84
C PRO A 531 -24.37 -0.74 -25.09
N ASN A 532 -24.35 -0.79 -23.75
CA ASN A 532 -23.11 -0.68 -22.98
C ASN A 532 -22.31 -1.99 -23.06
N LEU A 533 -21.15 -1.95 -23.73
CA LEU A 533 -20.31 -3.13 -23.95
C LEU A 533 -19.19 -3.30 -22.92
N LEU A 534 -18.49 -2.22 -22.58
CA LEU A 534 -17.17 -2.31 -21.94
C LEU A 534 -17.07 -1.59 -20.61
N ASN A 535 -18.06 -0.77 -20.22
CA ASN A 535 -17.94 0.09 -19.06
C ASN A 535 -19.17 0.01 -18.13
N ARG A 536 -19.63 -1.22 -17.87
CA ARG A 536 -20.78 -1.46 -16.98
C ARG A 536 -20.35 -1.35 -15.52
N PHE A 537 -21.04 -0.53 -14.75
CA PHE A 537 -20.81 -0.43 -13.32
C PHE A 537 -21.49 -1.59 -12.56
N SER A 538 -20.72 -2.33 -11.76
CA SER A 538 -21.22 -3.43 -10.91
C SER A 538 -20.89 -3.28 -9.42
N GLY A 539 -20.07 -2.29 -9.05
CA GLY A 539 -19.50 -2.10 -7.71
C GLY A 539 -20.45 -1.50 -6.67
N VAL A 540 -21.69 -1.97 -6.57
CA VAL A 540 -22.70 -1.43 -5.64
C VAL A 540 -22.36 -1.83 -4.18
N PRO A 541 -22.13 -0.86 -3.26
CA PRO A 541 -21.87 -1.18 -1.86
C PRO A 541 -23.15 -1.65 -1.13
N LYS A 542 -22.99 -2.42 -0.06
CA LYS A 542 -24.12 -2.83 0.80
C LYS A 542 -24.64 -1.62 1.60
N ARG A 543 -25.96 -1.52 1.80
CA ARG A 543 -26.55 -0.50 2.68
C ARG A 543 -26.04 -0.67 4.12
N SER A 544 -25.99 0.44 4.86
CA SER A 544 -25.64 0.43 6.29
C SER A 544 -26.69 1.20 7.09
N LYS A 545 -27.16 0.61 8.19
CA LYS A 545 -28.07 1.26 9.15
C LYS A 545 -27.34 1.94 10.30
N LYS A 546 -26.08 1.57 10.57
CA LYS A 546 -25.32 1.96 11.77
C LYS A 546 -23.92 2.46 11.39
N ARG A 547 -23.82 3.36 10.42
CA ARG A 547 -22.54 3.93 9.98
C ARG A 547 -22.01 4.94 11.00
N LYS A 548 -20.73 4.85 11.36
CA LYS A 548 -20.06 5.71 12.33
C LYS A 548 -19.13 6.73 11.69
N ASN A 549 -18.45 6.37 10.60
CA ASN A 549 -17.45 7.22 9.97
C ASN A 549 -17.98 7.89 8.70
N ASP A 550 -17.43 9.04 8.37
CA ASP A 550 -17.67 9.71 7.09
C ASP A 550 -17.27 8.85 5.89
N ILE A 551 -17.80 9.23 4.74
CA ILE A 551 -17.49 8.60 3.45
C ILE A 551 -16.26 9.28 2.89
N PHE A 552 -15.23 8.50 2.54
CA PHE A 552 -14.01 9.00 1.92
C PHE A 552 -13.79 8.35 0.56
N VAL A 553 -13.76 9.18 -0.49
CA VAL A 553 -13.40 8.79 -1.85
C VAL A 553 -12.09 9.50 -2.21
N PRO A 554 -10.94 8.79 -2.30
CA PRO A 554 -9.67 9.43 -2.60
C PRO A 554 -9.61 9.94 -4.05
N ALA A 555 -8.80 10.96 -4.33
CA ALA A 555 -8.67 11.56 -5.66
C ALA A 555 -8.32 10.54 -6.75
N ARG A 556 -7.39 9.62 -6.45
CA ARG A 556 -7.02 8.51 -7.34
C ARG A 556 -8.15 7.52 -7.70
N ALA A 557 -9.31 7.61 -7.04
CA ALA A 557 -10.49 6.80 -7.34
C ALA A 557 -11.59 7.61 -8.05
N ALA A 558 -11.39 8.92 -8.23
CA ALA A 558 -12.26 9.79 -9.00
C ALA A 558 -11.85 9.83 -10.47
N TYR A 559 -12.84 9.80 -11.36
CA TYR A 559 -12.65 9.67 -12.80
C TYR A 559 -13.85 10.21 -13.58
N THR A 560 -13.63 10.46 -14.87
CA THR A 560 -14.67 10.75 -15.85
C THR A 560 -14.55 9.78 -17.03
N ASP A 561 -15.57 8.96 -17.23
CA ASP A 561 -15.64 8.04 -18.34
C ASP A 561 -16.74 8.46 -19.33
N VAL A 562 -16.40 8.44 -20.61
CA VAL A 562 -17.32 8.75 -21.72
C VAL A 562 -17.24 7.65 -22.76
N ASP A 563 -18.40 7.10 -23.13
CA ASP A 563 -18.54 6.12 -24.21
C ASP A 563 -19.49 6.67 -25.28
N SER A 564 -19.07 6.61 -26.55
CA SER A 564 -19.90 6.92 -27.73
C SER A 564 -19.83 5.75 -28.71
N ILE A 565 -20.90 4.95 -28.77
CA ILE A 565 -20.95 3.70 -29.51
C ILE A 565 -22.00 3.80 -30.60
N SER A 566 -21.56 3.68 -31.85
CA SER A 566 -22.40 3.68 -33.05
C SER A 566 -22.63 2.24 -33.51
N PHE A 567 -23.88 1.83 -33.59
CA PHE A 567 -24.33 0.56 -34.12
C PHE A 567 -24.99 0.74 -35.49
N LYS A 568 -24.47 0.10 -36.53
CA LYS A 568 -25.19 -0.14 -37.78
C LYS A 568 -26.09 -1.36 -37.58
N ILE A 569 -27.39 -1.12 -37.67
CA ILE A 569 -28.44 -2.12 -37.45
C ILE A 569 -28.71 -2.85 -38.77
N PRO A 570 -29.08 -4.15 -38.76
CA PRO A 570 -29.44 -4.86 -39.99
C PRO A 570 -30.60 -4.17 -40.72
N GLU A 571 -30.61 -4.29 -42.05
CA GLU A 571 -31.71 -3.78 -42.86
C GLU A 571 -33.05 -4.37 -42.39
N LYS A 572 -34.12 -3.58 -42.52
CA LYS A 572 -35.49 -3.89 -42.03
C LYS A 572 -35.69 -3.84 -40.51
N TYR A 573 -34.64 -3.76 -39.69
CA TYR A 573 -34.83 -3.62 -38.24
C TYR A 573 -35.05 -2.17 -37.82
N HIS A 574 -36.00 -1.95 -36.92
CA HIS A 574 -36.24 -0.67 -36.25
C HIS A 574 -36.38 -0.89 -34.74
N ALA A 575 -36.27 0.17 -33.94
CA ALA A 575 -36.44 0.06 -32.49
C ALA A 575 -37.92 -0.17 -32.13
N GLU A 576 -38.20 -1.31 -31.50
CA GLU A 576 -39.46 -1.56 -30.80
C GLU A 576 -39.42 -0.93 -29.40
N TYR A 577 -38.25 -0.98 -28.75
CA TYR A 577 -37.99 -0.35 -27.47
C TYR A 577 -36.59 0.24 -27.43
N LYS A 578 -36.49 1.47 -26.91
CA LYS A 578 -35.24 2.07 -26.46
C LYS A 578 -35.46 2.75 -25.10
N PRO A 579 -34.45 2.78 -24.22
CA PRO A 579 -34.57 3.53 -22.97
C PRO A 579 -34.71 5.03 -23.27
N ALA A 580 -35.50 5.72 -22.44
CA ALA A 580 -35.50 7.18 -22.41
C ALA A 580 -34.15 7.70 -21.90
N PRO A 581 -33.75 8.94 -22.24
CA PRO A 581 -32.54 9.55 -21.68
C PRO A 581 -32.56 9.50 -20.15
N ILE A 582 -31.45 9.05 -19.55
CA ILE A 582 -31.29 8.93 -18.10
C ILE A 582 -30.26 9.94 -17.64
N GLN A 583 -30.64 10.79 -16.69
CA GLN A 583 -29.71 11.67 -15.98
C GLN A 583 -29.85 11.45 -14.47
N ILE A 584 -28.72 11.21 -13.80
CA ILE A 584 -28.65 10.99 -12.35
C ILE A 584 -27.58 11.91 -11.81
N ASN A 585 -27.97 12.85 -10.95
CA ASN A 585 -27.06 13.75 -10.25
C ASN A 585 -27.01 13.41 -8.76
N SER A 586 -25.82 13.51 -8.18
CA SER A 586 -25.59 13.33 -6.76
C SER A 586 -24.32 14.08 -6.30
N ASP A 587 -24.12 14.17 -4.99
CA ASP A 587 -22.88 14.69 -4.42
C ASP A 587 -21.66 13.83 -4.79
N PHE A 588 -21.88 12.54 -5.03
CA PHE A 588 -20.83 11.55 -5.31
C PHE A 588 -20.40 11.52 -6.77
N GLY A 589 -21.16 12.17 -7.66
CA GLY A 589 -20.98 12.02 -9.09
C GLY A 589 -22.23 12.28 -9.90
N SER A 590 -22.08 12.17 -11.21
CA SER A 590 -23.19 12.23 -12.17
C SER A 590 -23.11 11.07 -13.15
N TYR A 591 -24.27 10.72 -13.71
CA TYR A 591 -24.40 9.72 -14.76
C TYR A 591 -25.41 10.21 -15.80
N GLU A 592 -25.04 10.09 -17.06
CA GLU A 592 -25.87 10.40 -18.21
C GLU A 592 -25.82 9.22 -19.17
N MET A 593 -26.97 8.86 -19.74
CA MET A 593 -27.09 7.85 -20.76
C MET A 593 -28.21 8.18 -21.74
N GLU A 594 -27.91 8.04 -23.03
CA GLU A 594 -28.86 8.30 -24.10
C GLU A 594 -28.69 7.29 -25.23
N VAL A 595 -29.83 6.89 -25.82
CA VAL A 595 -29.89 6.12 -27.06
C VAL A 595 -30.62 6.94 -28.12
N ILE A 596 -29.88 7.30 -29.17
CA ILE A 596 -30.36 8.06 -30.32
C ILE A 596 -30.52 7.08 -31.49
N MET A 597 -31.66 7.14 -32.18
CA MET A 597 -31.94 6.34 -33.38
C MET A 597 -32.04 7.30 -34.56
N ASP A 598 -31.25 7.05 -35.61
CA ASP A 598 -31.27 7.84 -36.85
C ASP A 598 -31.02 6.91 -38.05
N ALA A 599 -31.96 6.88 -39.00
CA ALA A 599 -31.93 6.12 -40.27
C ALA A 599 -30.96 4.90 -40.32
N GLY A 600 -31.32 3.78 -39.69
CA GLY A 600 -30.55 2.53 -39.72
C GLY A 600 -29.30 2.49 -38.81
N LYS A 601 -29.07 3.55 -38.03
CA LYS A 601 -28.00 3.69 -37.05
C LYS A 601 -28.57 3.96 -35.66
N MET A 602 -27.95 3.35 -34.66
CA MET A 602 -28.20 3.63 -33.25
C MET A 602 -26.92 4.15 -32.60
N THR A 603 -26.99 5.29 -31.91
CA THR A 603 -25.86 5.83 -31.14
C THR A 603 -26.19 5.74 -29.65
N TYR A 604 -25.32 5.07 -28.90
CA TYR A 604 -25.36 5.01 -27.44
C TYR A 604 -24.30 5.95 -26.88
N ILE A 605 -24.72 6.92 -26.06
CA ILE A 605 -23.84 7.85 -25.36
C ILE A 605 -23.98 7.58 -23.87
N ARG A 606 -22.85 7.44 -23.18
CA ARG A 606 -22.79 7.29 -21.73
C ARG A 606 -21.70 8.19 -21.17
N LYS A 607 -22.00 8.88 -20.07
CA LYS A 607 -21.01 9.63 -19.28
C LYS A 607 -21.16 9.30 -17.81
N MET A 608 -20.07 8.91 -17.16
CA MET A 608 -20.02 8.66 -15.72
C MET A 608 -18.93 9.52 -15.10
N VAL A 609 -19.29 10.33 -14.12
CA VAL A 609 -18.35 11.11 -13.30
C VAL A 609 -18.42 10.61 -11.87
N VAL A 610 -17.30 10.21 -11.29
CA VAL A 610 -17.16 9.89 -9.87
C VAL A 610 -16.31 10.97 -9.23
N LYS A 611 -16.84 11.66 -8.20
CA LYS A 611 -16.16 12.76 -7.52
C LYS A 611 -15.35 12.24 -6.32
N ALA A 612 -14.17 12.81 -6.12
CA ALA A 612 -13.43 12.65 -4.89
C ALA A 612 -13.98 13.56 -3.79
N GLY A 613 -13.79 13.18 -2.53
CA GLY A 613 -14.19 14.01 -1.42
C GLY A 613 -14.38 13.24 -0.12
N THR A 614 -14.63 14.01 0.94
CA THR A 614 -15.14 13.51 2.21
C THR A 614 -16.58 13.98 2.35
N PHE A 615 -17.51 13.05 2.59
CA PHE A 615 -18.93 13.33 2.68
C PHE A 615 -19.48 12.84 4.03
N PRO A 616 -20.51 13.51 4.60
CA PRO A 616 -21.10 13.09 5.86
C PRO A 616 -21.59 11.63 5.83
N LYS A 617 -21.39 10.90 6.94
CA LYS A 617 -21.80 9.49 7.07
C LYS A 617 -23.29 9.25 6.78
N GLU A 618 -24.15 10.25 7.02
CA GLU A 618 -25.60 10.21 6.80
C GLU A 618 -25.94 9.96 5.33
N LYS A 619 -25.14 10.47 4.40
CA LYS A 619 -25.37 10.35 2.95
C LYS A 619 -24.97 8.98 2.37
N TYR A 620 -24.53 8.03 3.20
CA TYR A 620 -24.01 6.75 2.70
C TYR A 620 -25.06 5.94 1.94
N ASN A 621 -26.29 5.91 2.43
CA ASN A 621 -27.35 5.17 1.75
C ASN A 621 -27.80 5.86 0.44
N GLU A 622 -27.62 7.19 0.33
CA GLU A 622 -27.77 7.93 -0.92
C GLU A 622 -26.68 7.56 -1.92
N MET A 623 -25.42 7.46 -1.50
CA MET A 623 -24.33 6.95 -2.34
C MET A 623 -24.62 5.54 -2.87
N VAL A 624 -25.13 4.67 -1.99
CA VAL A 624 -25.56 3.32 -2.40
C VAL A 624 -26.73 3.40 -3.40
N GLN A 625 -27.67 4.33 -3.24
CA GLN A 625 -28.75 4.51 -4.22
C GLN A 625 -28.24 5.04 -5.55
N PHE A 626 -27.31 6.00 -5.55
CA PHE A 626 -26.65 6.49 -6.76
C PHE A 626 -26.03 5.33 -7.55
N TYR A 627 -25.15 4.54 -6.92
CA TYR A 627 -24.52 3.39 -7.57
C TYR A 627 -25.50 2.30 -7.99
N LYS A 628 -26.60 2.08 -7.25
CA LYS A 628 -27.68 1.16 -7.66
C LYS A 628 -28.39 1.65 -8.93
N LYS A 629 -28.72 2.94 -9.01
CA LYS A 629 -29.37 3.53 -10.19
C LYS A 629 -28.46 3.45 -11.40
N VAL A 630 -27.17 3.76 -11.26
CA VAL A 630 -26.15 3.60 -12.31
C VAL A 630 -26.05 2.14 -12.76
N ALA A 631 -25.91 1.19 -11.83
CA ALA A 631 -25.83 -0.24 -12.16
C ALA A 631 -27.09 -0.78 -12.85
N LYS A 632 -28.26 -0.18 -12.58
CA LYS A 632 -29.51 -0.50 -13.28
C LYS A 632 -29.50 0.10 -14.70
N ALA A 633 -29.15 1.37 -14.83
CA ALA A 633 -29.08 2.07 -16.12
C ALA A 633 -28.08 1.40 -17.08
N ASP A 634 -26.92 0.97 -16.60
CA ASP A 634 -25.92 0.24 -17.39
C ASP A 634 -26.38 -1.15 -17.88
N LYS A 635 -27.53 -1.64 -17.38
CA LYS A 635 -28.16 -2.91 -17.81
C LYS A 635 -29.36 -2.71 -18.73
N GLU A 636 -29.74 -1.46 -19.04
CA GLU A 636 -30.81 -1.18 -20.00
C GLU A 636 -30.51 -1.86 -21.35
N MET A 637 -31.58 -2.31 -22.00
CA MET A 637 -31.51 -3.00 -23.29
C MET A 637 -32.23 -2.18 -24.35
N VAL A 638 -31.87 -2.42 -25.60
CA VAL A 638 -32.63 -1.98 -26.77
C VAL A 638 -33.22 -3.22 -27.42
N VAL A 639 -34.49 -3.13 -27.80
CA VAL A 639 -35.17 -4.19 -28.56
C VAL A 639 -35.39 -3.68 -29.97
N LEU A 640 -34.82 -4.39 -30.93
CA LEU A 640 -34.99 -4.13 -32.35
C LEU A 640 -35.91 -5.20 -32.93
N VAL A 641 -36.83 -4.83 -33.82
CA VAL A 641 -37.75 -5.76 -34.48
C VAL A 641 -37.64 -5.61 -35.99
N SER A 642 -37.64 -6.74 -36.70
CA SER A 642 -37.68 -6.74 -38.17
C SER A 642 -39.06 -6.32 -38.66
N GLY A 643 -39.12 -5.24 -39.45
CA GLY A 643 -40.28 -4.92 -40.27
C GLY A 643 -40.55 -6.04 -41.28
N THR A 644 -41.83 -6.24 -41.60
CA THR A 644 -42.30 -7.13 -42.68
C THR A 644 -41.72 -6.72 -44.02
#